data_AF-A0A963GX98-F1
#
_entry.id   AF-A0A963GX98-F1
#
_cell.length_a   1.000
_cell.length_b   1.000
_cell.length_c   1.000
_cell.angle_alpha   90.00
_cell.angle_beta   90.00
_cell.angle_gamma   90.00
#
_symmetry.space_group_name_H-M   'P 1'
#
loop_
_entity.id
_entity.type
_entity.pdbx_description
1 polymer ?
#
loop_
_entity_poly.entity_id
_entity_poly.type
_entity_poly.pdbx_seq_one_letter_code
_entity_poly.pdbx_strand_id
1 'polypeptide(L)'
;MDKSRKAYHEQVAESLIAQLKQGTAPWQKPWQPGNPLLSFPHNPTTQKRYRGINALYLMSKGHTDPRWLTYKQAAGLGAQVRKGEKSTWIQYWKFTDERIRKDDNGNPVLKGDGKPAKETVKLERPRVFYASVFNAEQIDNLPELIIDPPTWNPIERAELILQASSAAIEHGEHDRAFYRPATDRIHLPHKHQFETPDRYYATALHELGHWTGHESRLNRDLVHPFGSEGYAREELRAEIASMLLGHELGIGHDPGQHAAYVASWIKTLEEDPTEIFRAAADAEKIQDYVLAFARQQELVEQEVIKMDEIRQNIATYTANLSPDLATVAQHNNQQLQKLIEYLPTQQQNSLYLVADALKFCRNLSIDNFEFEETSQDKLGFTIPADWNGRVQIQGNVLEVNENDSGKNHIVPAKELGVDPEFWGVYAQRNDQTWVWLADFDVEQQAIDTAEKLALIDAMSERNEYEKAVKLARIDELRISNDPQSTLDDITQAKEQRKHAEMLAMQNDADFNKRRQAMETGQTIDDLQNQRQNTEKESDHTSHTSRQYLVVPYSEKDQAKAAGARWDKVAKAWYVGDKADIRTLQRWLPENVPVQQNSAIDAQSEFATVLRDNGCIVDGNHPVMDGLSHRIKVEGDRPGEKSGFYVVHMDGHPAGYFNNHRTKAEIRWKAKGYSLTEEQKATFAAQVAIKQQERKAEQQVQYVKVAEAIKELLDIAPQATADHPYLQDKNARPNGLKIVPHNTDGLPHDSIIRICRERQEVKTVRDEHPDSLVFVAGDLLLPIYDPQGNIWSAQTIQPSGTKLFVAGSQKEGHFHVVGGNSEGLAALTALDNAKTIIIAEGYSTADTVSQAMNCPVVAAFDSGNLIPVAQQLHDKYPDKPIVIAGDDDQHLVALNGKNTGREKAQEAAQSVNGVAVFPVFALNEQSSQKLSDFNDLANKSALGMQAVERQVGAAIEKAIQKSTIQKHQSHVKTQSQLQAATKAKKRALV
;
A
#
# COMPACT_ATOMS: atom_id res chain seq x y z
N MET A 1 19.21 27.95 47.29
CA MET A 1 20.30 27.83 46.30
C MET A 1 19.93 26.70 45.36
N ASP A 2 19.36 27.07 44.22
CA ASP A 2 18.86 26.14 43.22
C ASP A 2 20.04 25.65 42.38
N LYS A 3 20.45 24.38 42.54
CA LYS A 3 21.43 23.77 41.65
C LYS A 3 20.71 23.47 40.34
N SER A 4 20.90 24.34 39.34
CA SER A 4 20.54 24.08 37.95
C SER A 4 20.88 22.63 37.59
N ARG A 5 19.86 21.84 37.24
CA ARG A 5 20.00 20.43 36.88
C ARG A 5 20.75 20.35 35.54
N LYS A 6 21.92 19.71 35.51
CA LYS A 6 22.76 19.56 34.31
C LYS A 6 21.97 19.01 33.11
N ALA A 7 22.35 19.37 31.89
CA ALA A 7 21.66 18.91 30.70
C ALA A 7 21.80 17.38 30.51
N TYR A 8 20.86 16.75 29.79
CA TYR A 8 20.88 15.29 29.60
C TYR A 8 22.15 14.79 28.91
N HIS A 9 22.58 15.47 27.85
CA HIS A 9 23.78 15.08 27.10
C HIS A 9 25.05 15.19 27.96
N GLU A 10 25.15 16.21 28.81
CA GLU A 10 26.23 16.34 29.80
C GLU A 10 26.22 15.18 30.81
N GLN A 11 25.05 14.82 31.35
CA GLN A 11 24.95 13.69 32.30
C GLN A 11 25.37 12.35 31.68
N VAL A 12 24.95 12.09 30.43
CA VAL A 12 25.33 10.88 29.69
C VAL A 12 26.83 10.87 29.41
N ALA A 13 27.36 11.98 28.89
CA ALA A 13 28.79 12.12 28.60
C ALA A 13 29.64 11.95 29.86
N GLU A 14 29.31 12.63 30.97
CA GLU A 14 30.02 12.50 32.25
C GLU A 14 30.02 11.04 32.76
N SER A 15 28.89 10.35 32.64
CA SER A 15 28.79 8.93 33.00
C SER A 15 29.70 8.05 32.15
N LEU A 16 29.75 8.28 30.83
CA LEU A 16 30.58 7.51 29.91
C LEU A 16 32.06 7.87 30.06
N ILE A 17 32.41 9.13 30.28
CA ILE A 17 33.78 9.59 30.59
C ILE A 17 34.28 8.93 31.88
N ALA A 18 33.45 8.85 32.92
CA ALA A 18 33.82 8.17 34.16
C ALA A 18 34.13 6.69 33.93
N GLN A 19 33.36 6.02 33.06
CA GLN A 19 33.62 4.63 32.68
C GLN A 19 34.85 4.50 31.79
N LEU A 20 35.07 5.43 30.86
CA LEU A 20 36.30 5.49 30.05
C LEU A 20 37.55 5.57 30.91
N LYS A 21 37.53 6.41 31.96
CA LYS A 21 38.61 6.53 32.95
C LYS A 21 38.84 5.24 33.75
N GLN A 22 37.80 4.43 33.92
CA GLN A 22 37.85 3.15 34.64
C GLN A 22 38.10 1.94 33.73
N GLY A 23 38.13 2.12 32.40
CA GLY A 23 38.21 1.01 31.45
C GLY A 23 36.94 0.16 31.37
N THR A 24 35.78 0.70 31.78
CA THR A 24 34.51 -0.03 31.88
C THR A 24 33.44 0.44 30.89
N ALA A 25 33.78 1.35 29.97
CA ALA A 25 32.84 1.79 28.94
C ALA A 25 32.41 0.61 28.05
N PRO A 26 31.20 0.61 27.47
CA PRO A 26 30.69 -0.53 26.69
C PRO A 26 31.64 -1.02 25.60
N TRP A 27 32.26 -0.11 24.85
CA TRP A 27 33.21 -0.42 23.77
C TRP A 27 34.65 -0.67 24.27
N GLN A 28 34.93 -0.53 25.56
CA GLN A 28 36.21 -0.91 26.19
C GLN A 28 36.16 -2.26 26.91
N LYS A 29 34.98 -2.88 27.02
CA LYS A 29 34.86 -4.22 27.58
C LYS A 29 35.13 -5.26 26.49
N PRO A 30 35.87 -6.34 26.80
CA PRO A 30 35.96 -7.47 25.88
C PRO A 30 34.62 -8.21 25.85
N TRP A 31 34.16 -8.55 24.66
CA TRP A 31 32.92 -9.29 24.42
C TRP A 31 33.26 -10.63 23.78
N GLN A 32 32.86 -11.73 24.42
CA GLN A 32 33.22 -13.07 23.96
C GLN A 32 32.40 -13.50 22.72
N PRO A 33 33.03 -14.18 21.73
CA PRO A 33 32.32 -14.72 20.57
C PRO A 33 31.21 -15.69 20.98
N GLY A 34 30.10 -15.68 20.24
CA GLY A 34 29.02 -16.67 20.38
C GLY A 34 28.23 -16.65 21.69
N ASN A 35 28.43 -15.66 22.58
CA ASN A 35 27.63 -15.55 23.80
C ASN A 35 26.21 -15.04 23.46
N PRO A 36 25.15 -15.87 23.59
CA PRO A 36 23.81 -15.51 23.15
C PRO A 36 23.17 -14.39 23.99
N LEU A 37 23.64 -14.19 25.23
CA LEU A 37 23.22 -13.10 26.13
C LEU A 37 23.67 -11.72 25.65
N LEU A 38 24.51 -11.67 24.62
CA LEU A 38 24.94 -10.45 23.94
C LEU A 38 23.88 -10.05 22.92
N SER A 39 22.70 -9.66 23.39
CA SER A 39 21.73 -8.95 22.56
C SER A 39 21.76 -7.46 22.92
N PHE A 40 21.60 -6.58 21.92
CA PHE A 40 21.56 -5.15 22.19
C PHE A 40 20.38 -4.80 23.09
N PRO A 41 20.50 -3.71 23.89
CA PRO A 41 19.36 -3.19 24.61
C PRO A 41 18.16 -3.06 23.68
N HIS A 42 17.06 -3.71 24.02
CA HIS A 42 15.85 -3.67 23.22
C HIS A 42 14.60 -3.59 24.09
N ASN A 43 13.52 -3.15 23.47
CA ASN A 43 12.23 -3.10 24.13
C ASN A 43 11.41 -4.36 23.75
N PRO A 44 11.20 -5.33 24.65
CA PRO A 44 10.55 -6.60 24.34
C PRO A 44 9.06 -6.46 24.01
N THR A 45 8.42 -5.34 24.34
CA THR A 45 7.03 -5.09 23.92
C THR A 45 6.93 -4.69 22.45
N THR A 46 7.92 -3.94 21.95
CA THR A 46 7.94 -3.46 20.56
C THR A 46 8.83 -4.28 19.63
N GLN A 47 9.66 -5.17 20.19
CA GLN A 47 10.70 -5.92 19.49
C GLN A 47 11.73 -5.04 18.76
N LYS A 48 11.82 -3.75 19.13
CA LYS A 48 12.78 -2.81 18.56
C LYS A 48 14.00 -2.66 19.46
N ARG A 49 15.20 -2.74 18.87
CA ARG A 49 16.44 -2.35 19.53
C ARG A 49 16.47 -0.85 19.79
N TYR A 50 17.02 -0.45 20.94
CA TYR A 50 17.44 0.93 21.15
C TYR A 50 18.63 1.21 20.22
N ARG A 51 18.77 2.46 19.77
CA ARG A 51 19.79 2.86 18.79
C ARG A 51 20.60 4.06 19.27
N GLY A 52 21.79 4.21 18.69
CA GLY A 52 22.71 5.31 18.93
C GLY A 52 23.07 5.44 20.40
N ILE A 53 23.10 6.67 20.90
CA ILE A 53 23.51 6.96 22.28
C ILE A 53 22.66 6.25 23.35
N ASN A 54 21.38 5.97 23.08
CA ASN A 54 20.54 5.25 24.02
C ASN A 54 21.02 3.82 24.20
N ALA A 55 21.41 3.13 23.13
CA ALA A 55 21.93 1.77 23.23
C ALA A 55 23.20 1.75 24.09
N LEU A 56 24.18 2.62 23.78
CA LEU A 56 25.43 2.72 24.53
C LEU A 56 25.19 3.07 26.00
N TYR A 57 24.33 4.06 26.26
CA TYR A 57 24.05 4.49 27.63
C TYR A 57 23.33 3.42 28.45
N LEU A 58 22.43 2.63 27.84
CA LEU A 58 21.80 1.49 28.51
C LEU A 58 22.79 0.35 28.77
N MET A 59 23.66 0.01 27.81
CA MET A 59 24.74 -0.97 28.01
C MET A 59 25.69 -0.55 29.14
N SER A 60 25.94 0.76 29.27
CA SER A 60 26.80 1.33 30.32
C SER A 60 26.29 1.07 31.75
N LYS A 61 25.03 0.63 31.92
CA LYS A 61 24.44 0.35 33.24
C LYS A 61 24.82 -1.02 33.79
N GLY A 62 25.43 -1.89 32.98
CA GLY A 62 26.06 -3.12 33.46
C GLY A 62 25.08 -4.25 33.81
N HIS A 63 23.85 -4.20 33.31
CA HIS A 63 22.91 -5.30 33.38
C HIS A 63 23.21 -6.35 32.29
N THR A 64 22.98 -7.61 32.60
CA THR A 64 23.11 -8.75 31.69
C THR A 64 21.84 -9.03 30.88
N ASP A 65 20.66 -8.72 31.42
CA ASP A 65 19.42 -8.82 30.65
C ASP A 65 19.33 -7.61 29.71
N PRO A 66 19.19 -7.80 28.39
CA PRO A 66 19.17 -6.72 27.40
C PRO A 66 17.81 -6.03 27.31
N ARG A 67 16.78 -6.48 28.05
CA ARG A 67 15.44 -5.93 27.92
C ARG A 67 15.28 -4.69 28.79
N TRP A 68 14.81 -3.61 28.17
CA TRP A 68 14.53 -2.34 28.86
C TRP A 68 13.11 -1.86 28.57
N LEU A 69 12.34 -1.67 29.63
CA LEU A 69 10.93 -1.30 29.59
C LEU A 69 10.67 -0.03 30.39
N THR A 70 9.72 0.79 29.96
CA THR A 70 9.13 1.78 30.87
C THR A 70 8.34 1.09 31.99
N TYR A 71 8.15 1.76 33.13
CA TYR A 71 7.32 1.21 34.22
C TYR A 71 5.94 0.75 33.74
N LYS A 72 5.30 1.53 32.85
CA LYS A 72 3.99 1.22 32.29
C LYS A 72 4.00 -0.03 31.40
N GLN A 73 5.07 -0.23 30.62
CA GLN A 73 5.22 -1.44 29.80
C GLN A 73 5.45 -2.68 30.67
N ALA A 74 6.27 -2.57 31.72
CA ALA A 74 6.45 -3.64 32.70
C ALA A 74 5.13 -4.03 33.35
N ALA A 75 4.38 -3.05 33.87
CA ALA A 75 3.07 -3.26 34.46
C ALA A 75 2.06 -3.87 33.48
N GLY A 76 2.08 -3.45 32.21
CA GLY A 76 1.22 -4.01 31.16
C GLY A 76 1.51 -5.48 30.82
N LEU A 77 2.68 -5.99 31.19
CA LEU A 77 3.03 -7.42 31.08
C LEU A 77 2.74 -8.20 32.38
N GLY A 78 2.11 -7.56 33.38
CA GLY A 78 1.93 -8.15 34.71
C GLY A 78 3.20 -8.18 35.56
N ALA A 79 4.25 -7.48 35.12
CA ALA A 79 5.55 -7.42 35.79
C ALA A 79 5.66 -6.15 36.65
N GLN A 80 6.41 -6.20 37.75
CA GLN A 80 6.50 -5.12 38.73
C GLN A 80 7.94 -4.68 38.94
N VAL A 81 8.24 -3.41 38.67
CA VAL A 81 9.53 -2.81 39.04
C VAL A 81 9.67 -2.87 40.56
N ARG A 82 10.77 -3.43 41.08
CA ARG A 82 11.00 -3.56 42.52
C ARG A 82 11.05 -2.21 43.22
N LYS A 83 10.53 -2.17 44.45
CA LYS A 83 10.53 -0.95 45.27
C LYS A 83 11.98 -0.52 45.57
N GLY A 84 12.32 0.71 45.19
CA GLY A 84 13.64 1.31 45.42
C GLY A 84 14.54 1.37 44.20
N GLU A 85 14.24 0.57 43.16
CA GLU A 85 14.97 0.57 41.90
C GLU A 85 14.92 1.94 41.20
N LYS A 86 16.01 2.28 40.49
CA LYS A 86 16.16 3.56 39.80
C LYS A 86 16.08 3.36 38.29
N SER A 87 15.25 4.19 37.66
CA SER A 87 15.14 4.22 36.19
C SER A 87 16.37 4.85 35.55
N THR A 88 16.68 4.42 34.33
CA THR A 88 17.60 5.10 33.42
C THR A 88 16.83 5.96 32.43
N TRP A 89 17.30 7.18 32.19
CA TRP A 89 16.70 8.10 31.21
C TRP A 89 17.26 7.86 29.82
N ILE A 90 16.37 7.79 28.85
CA ILE A 90 16.68 7.79 27.41
C ILE A 90 16.05 9.00 26.74
N GLN A 91 16.64 9.43 25.63
CA GLN A 91 16.15 10.55 24.84
C GLN A 91 15.84 10.09 23.42
N TYR A 92 14.69 10.48 22.88
CA TYR A 92 14.39 10.25 21.47
C TYR A 92 13.71 11.45 20.85
N TRP A 93 13.91 11.62 19.55
CA TRP A 93 13.31 12.69 18.78
C TRP A 93 12.04 12.20 18.13
N LYS A 94 10.93 12.85 18.45
CA LYS A 94 9.63 12.60 17.83
C LYS A 94 9.45 13.64 16.73
N PHE A 95 9.49 13.18 15.49
CA PHE A 95 9.28 14.00 14.30
C PHE A 95 7.80 14.02 13.87
N THR A 96 7.00 13.08 14.35
CA THR A 96 5.60 12.88 13.97
C THR A 96 4.74 12.53 15.19
N ASP A 97 3.46 12.87 15.19
CA ASP A 97 2.49 12.54 16.23
C ASP A 97 1.29 11.80 15.64
N GLU A 98 0.74 10.84 16.39
CA GLU A 98 -0.48 10.14 15.97
C GLU A 98 -1.68 10.89 16.50
N ARG A 99 -2.55 11.37 15.61
CA ARG A 99 -3.84 11.95 15.98
C ARG A 99 -4.95 11.05 15.49
N ILE A 100 -6.02 10.97 16.27
CA ILE A 100 -7.25 10.36 15.80
C ILE A 100 -7.66 11.16 14.57
N ARG A 101 -7.73 10.48 13.42
CA ARG A 101 -8.31 11.01 12.20
C ARG A 101 -9.76 11.27 12.55
N LYS A 102 -10.10 12.53 12.65
CA LYS A 102 -11.46 12.95 12.96
C LYS A 102 -12.19 13.16 11.66
N ASP A 103 -13.43 12.71 11.61
CA ASP A 103 -14.33 13.15 10.58
C ASP A 103 -14.58 14.64 10.78
N ASP A 104 -15.25 15.21 9.81
CA ASP A 104 -15.52 16.64 9.79
C ASP A 104 -16.26 17.10 11.06
N ASN A 105 -17.03 16.22 11.71
CA ASN A 105 -17.77 16.51 12.93
C ASN A 105 -16.91 16.49 14.20
N GLY A 106 -15.60 16.28 14.09
CA GLY A 106 -14.68 16.13 15.21
C GLY A 106 -14.75 14.76 15.89
N ASN A 107 -15.53 13.84 15.32
CA ASN A 107 -15.68 12.48 15.83
C ASN A 107 -14.60 11.58 15.22
N PRO A 108 -14.15 10.52 15.90
CA PRO A 108 -13.17 9.59 15.34
C PRO A 108 -13.69 8.91 14.06
N VAL A 109 -13.04 9.08 12.90
CA VAL A 109 -13.29 8.25 11.70
C VAL A 109 -12.95 6.82 12.07
N LEU A 110 -13.82 5.85 11.85
CA LEU A 110 -13.54 4.45 12.17
C LEU A 110 -13.08 3.66 10.92
N LYS A 111 -12.13 2.74 11.07
CA LYS A 111 -11.73 1.74 10.06
C LYS A 111 -12.75 0.60 10.00
N GLY A 112 -12.68 -0.25 8.97
CA GLY A 112 -13.60 -1.39 8.77
C GLY A 112 -13.63 -2.44 9.90
N ASP A 113 -12.75 -2.34 10.88
CA ASP A 113 -12.72 -3.13 12.11
C ASP A 113 -13.29 -2.39 13.35
N GLY A 114 -13.90 -1.22 13.15
CA GLY A 114 -14.55 -0.40 14.18
C GLY A 114 -13.61 0.52 14.99
N LYS A 115 -12.32 0.64 14.63
CA LYS A 115 -11.34 1.47 15.37
C LYS A 115 -11.19 2.87 14.79
N PRO A 116 -10.95 3.92 15.60
CA PRO A 116 -10.49 5.21 15.11
C PRO A 116 -9.30 5.08 14.15
N ALA A 117 -9.49 5.42 12.88
CA ALA A 117 -8.43 5.71 11.95
C ALA A 117 -7.53 6.77 12.60
N LYS A 118 -6.23 6.53 12.57
CA LYS A 118 -5.23 7.47 13.05
C LYS A 118 -4.49 8.03 11.86
N GLU A 119 -4.19 9.32 11.91
CA GLU A 119 -3.30 9.98 10.97
C GLU A 119 -1.98 10.34 11.66
N THR A 120 -0.89 10.19 10.93
CA THR A 120 0.45 10.58 11.41
C THR A 120 0.69 12.00 10.94
N VAL A 121 0.75 12.96 11.88
CA VAL A 121 0.96 14.37 11.59
C VAL A 121 2.41 14.72 11.91
N LYS A 122 3.14 15.27 10.95
CA LYS A 122 4.51 15.76 11.19
C LYS A 122 4.47 16.95 12.14
N LEU A 123 5.34 16.95 13.15
CA LEU A 123 5.48 18.07 14.06
C LEU A 123 6.28 19.18 13.36
N GLU A 124 5.79 20.44 13.42
CA GLU A 124 6.47 21.60 12.83
C GLU A 124 7.92 21.78 13.29
N ARG A 125 8.23 21.30 14.51
CA ARG A 125 9.59 21.18 15.03
C ARG A 125 9.74 19.80 15.69
N PRO A 126 10.84 19.07 15.44
CA PRO A 126 11.13 17.83 16.14
C PRO A 126 11.09 18.07 17.65
N ARG A 127 10.32 17.26 18.37
CA ARG A 127 10.21 17.37 19.82
C ARG A 127 11.09 16.32 20.47
N VAL A 128 11.94 16.76 21.38
CA VAL A 128 12.73 15.87 22.23
C VAL A 128 11.82 15.29 23.30
N PHE A 129 11.77 13.97 23.39
CA PHE A 129 11.11 13.26 24.47
C PHE A 129 12.13 12.52 25.31
N TYR A 130 11.83 12.46 26.60
CA TYR A 130 12.59 11.67 27.57
C TYR A 130 11.69 10.57 28.09
N ALA A 131 12.23 9.37 28.22
CA ALA A 131 11.55 8.26 28.85
C ALA A 131 12.41 7.67 29.97
N SER A 132 11.76 7.29 31.05
CA SER A 132 12.35 6.53 32.15
C SER A 132 12.14 5.04 31.88
N VAL A 133 13.23 4.31 31.65
CA VAL A 133 13.22 2.86 31.44
C VAL A 133 13.91 2.14 32.59
N PHE A 134 13.49 0.92 32.85
CA PHE A 134 14.02 0.00 33.84
C PHE A 134 14.51 -1.25 33.10
N ASN A 135 15.64 -1.78 33.53
CA ASN A 135 16.13 -3.04 33.01
C ASN A 135 15.24 -4.19 33.53
N ALA A 136 15.09 -5.25 32.75
CA ALA A 136 14.35 -6.45 33.15
C ALA A 136 14.83 -7.04 34.50
N GLU A 137 16.12 -6.97 34.81
CA GLU A 137 16.64 -7.41 36.10
C GLU A 137 16.01 -6.64 37.27
N GLN A 138 15.55 -5.40 37.07
CA GLN A 138 14.91 -4.55 38.08
C GLN A 138 13.41 -4.86 38.27
N ILE A 139 12.88 -5.84 37.53
CA ILE A 139 11.45 -6.09 37.38
C ILE A 139 11.16 -7.54 37.77
N ASP A 140 10.26 -7.72 38.74
CA ASP A 140 9.76 -9.04 39.13
C ASP A 140 8.62 -9.47 38.19
N ASN A 141 8.44 -10.79 38.01
CA ASN A 141 7.39 -11.40 37.17
C ASN A 141 7.45 -11.04 35.68
N LEU A 142 8.62 -10.64 35.17
CA LEU A 142 8.84 -10.55 33.73
C LEU A 142 9.11 -11.98 33.17
N PRO A 143 8.57 -12.36 32.00
CA PRO A 143 8.88 -13.65 31.39
C PRO A 143 10.39 -13.87 31.27
N GLU A 144 10.85 -15.11 31.43
CA GLU A 144 12.28 -15.42 31.25
C GLU A 144 12.73 -15.05 29.83
N LEU A 145 13.96 -14.56 29.72
CA LEU A 145 14.57 -14.29 28.44
C LEU A 145 14.90 -15.62 27.77
N ILE A 146 14.17 -15.95 26.71
CA ILE A 146 14.52 -17.06 25.84
C ILE A 146 15.58 -16.53 24.87
N ILE A 147 16.71 -17.21 24.83
CA ILE A 147 17.81 -16.85 23.97
C ILE A 147 18.06 -18.01 23.03
N ASP A 148 17.78 -17.80 21.77
CA ASP A 148 18.09 -18.76 20.73
C ASP A 148 19.54 -18.57 20.29
N PRO A 149 20.33 -19.65 20.19
CA PRO A 149 21.65 -19.54 19.59
C PRO A 149 21.50 -19.05 18.14
N PRO A 150 22.44 -18.24 17.64
CA PRO A 150 22.43 -17.85 16.23
C PRO A 150 22.43 -19.10 15.36
N THR A 151 21.54 -19.12 14.36
CA THR A 151 21.43 -20.24 13.40
C THR A 151 22.52 -20.22 12.34
N TRP A 152 23.39 -19.20 12.36
CA TRP A 152 24.46 -18.96 11.40
C TRP A 152 25.84 -19.06 12.05
N ASN A 153 26.88 -19.26 11.22
CA ASN A 153 28.27 -19.23 11.64
C ASN A 153 28.80 -17.78 11.63
N PRO A 154 29.20 -17.20 12.78
CA PRO A 154 29.70 -15.82 12.87
C PRO A 154 30.89 -15.51 11.95
N ILE A 155 31.85 -16.44 11.87
CA ILE A 155 33.10 -16.26 11.10
C ILE A 155 32.81 -16.25 9.61
N GLU A 156 31.97 -17.18 9.16
CA GLU A 156 31.56 -17.28 7.76
C GLU A 156 30.83 -16.01 7.33
N ARG A 157 29.88 -15.54 8.15
CA ARG A 157 29.15 -14.29 7.87
C ARG A 157 30.07 -13.08 7.80
N ALA A 158 31.09 -13.01 8.65
CA ALA A 158 32.10 -11.96 8.63
C ALA A 158 32.93 -11.98 7.33
N GLU A 159 33.42 -13.15 6.95
CA GLU A 159 34.20 -13.35 5.71
C GLU A 159 33.38 -12.96 4.48
N LEU A 160 32.11 -13.36 4.45
CA LEU A 160 31.17 -12.99 3.38
C LEU A 160 30.98 -11.47 3.27
N ILE A 161 30.83 -10.77 4.39
CA ILE A 161 30.76 -9.30 4.40
C ILE A 161 32.05 -8.68 3.85
N LEU A 162 33.22 -9.17 4.27
CA LEU A 162 34.50 -8.66 3.75
C LEU A 162 34.61 -8.87 2.24
N GLN A 163 34.24 -10.04 1.74
CA GLN A 163 34.26 -10.34 0.30
C GLN A 163 33.26 -9.46 -0.47
N ALA A 164 32.01 -9.38 0.00
CA ALA A 164 30.97 -8.59 -0.64
C ALA A 164 31.27 -7.08 -0.60
N SER A 165 31.99 -6.60 0.43
CA SER A 165 32.43 -5.20 0.50
C SER A 165 33.38 -4.79 -0.63
N SER A 166 34.05 -5.77 -1.27
CA SER A 166 35.10 -5.54 -2.27
C SER A 166 36.24 -4.63 -1.79
N ALA A 167 36.41 -4.46 -0.47
CA ALA A 167 37.52 -3.71 0.08
C ALA A 167 38.85 -4.37 -0.28
N ALA A 168 39.82 -3.58 -0.74
CA ALA A 168 41.15 -4.09 -1.05
C ALA A 168 41.91 -4.35 0.26
N ILE A 169 41.94 -5.62 0.68
CA ILE A 169 42.60 -6.08 1.92
C ILE A 169 43.96 -6.70 1.56
N GLU A 170 45.04 -6.15 2.10
CA GLU A 170 46.40 -6.66 1.96
C GLU A 170 46.93 -7.21 3.28
N HIS A 171 47.74 -8.26 3.21
CA HIS A 171 48.37 -8.87 4.40
C HIS A 171 49.88 -8.67 4.45
N GLY A 172 50.42 -8.46 5.66
CA GLY A 172 51.87 -8.57 5.93
C GLY A 172 52.65 -7.25 6.00
N GLU A 173 52.00 -6.09 5.89
CA GLU A 173 52.68 -4.80 6.05
C GLU A 173 52.88 -4.44 7.54
N HIS A 174 54.14 -4.50 8.03
CA HIS A 174 54.57 -4.06 9.37
C HIS A 174 53.87 -4.71 10.58
N ASP A 175 53.29 -5.90 10.44
CA ASP A 175 52.56 -6.61 11.51
C ASP A 175 51.50 -5.75 12.21
N ARG A 176 50.90 -4.78 11.50
CA ARG A 176 49.89 -3.85 12.04
C ARG A 176 48.64 -3.84 11.18
N ALA A 177 47.49 -3.64 11.82
CA ALA A 177 46.22 -3.36 11.17
C ALA A 177 46.05 -1.85 11.01
N PHE A 178 45.65 -1.40 9.81
CA PHE A 178 45.25 -0.01 9.55
C PHE A 178 44.55 0.14 8.20
N TYR A 179 43.62 1.08 8.10
CA TYR A 179 43.09 1.62 6.85
C TYR A 179 43.96 2.80 6.35
N ARG A 180 44.28 2.80 5.06
CA ARG A 180 45.03 3.88 4.38
C ARG A 180 44.10 4.64 3.42
N PRO A 181 43.60 5.83 3.80
CA PRO A 181 42.67 6.61 2.96
C PRO A 181 43.24 6.96 1.58
N ALA A 182 44.52 7.33 1.51
CA ALA A 182 45.15 7.81 0.27
C ALA A 182 45.20 6.77 -0.87
N THR A 183 45.18 5.47 -0.55
CA THR A 183 45.20 4.38 -1.53
C THR A 183 43.94 3.54 -1.50
N ASP A 184 42.99 3.90 -0.65
CA ASP A 184 41.77 3.16 -0.34
C ASP A 184 41.99 1.66 -0.05
N ARG A 185 42.93 1.33 0.85
CA ARG A 185 43.33 -0.05 1.17
C ARG A 185 43.31 -0.33 2.66
N ILE A 186 42.88 -1.53 3.02
CA ILE A 186 42.97 -2.06 4.38
C ILE A 186 44.21 -2.96 4.44
N HIS A 187 45.06 -2.74 5.44
CA HIS A 187 46.21 -3.59 5.72
C HIS A 187 45.96 -4.36 7.01
N LEU A 188 46.20 -5.67 7.00
CA LEU A 188 46.04 -6.55 8.17
C LEU A 188 47.27 -7.45 8.35
N PRO A 189 47.57 -7.91 9.57
CA PRO A 189 48.45 -9.07 9.77
C PRO A 189 47.83 -10.33 9.15
N HIS A 190 48.65 -11.31 8.79
CA HIS A 190 48.16 -12.58 8.27
C HIS A 190 47.25 -13.29 9.29
N LYS A 191 46.20 -13.99 8.80
CA LYS A 191 45.22 -14.69 9.64
C LYS A 191 45.86 -15.59 10.72
N HIS A 192 46.96 -16.26 10.42
CA HIS A 192 47.67 -17.15 11.36
C HIS A 192 48.44 -16.42 12.48
N GLN A 193 48.61 -15.09 12.39
CA GLN A 193 49.26 -14.28 13.43
C GLN A 193 48.27 -13.91 14.55
N PHE A 194 46.97 -14.09 14.33
CA PHE A 194 45.94 -13.92 15.34
C PHE A 194 45.77 -15.22 16.14
N GLU A 195 45.59 -15.08 17.46
CA GLU A 195 45.40 -16.22 18.37
C GLU A 195 44.16 -17.05 18.02
N THR A 196 43.09 -16.37 17.58
CA THR A 196 41.82 -16.99 17.19
C THR A 196 41.24 -16.28 15.95
N PRO A 197 40.43 -16.98 15.12
CA PRO A 197 39.82 -16.37 13.94
C PRO A 197 38.93 -15.16 14.25
N ASP A 198 38.19 -15.18 15.36
CA ASP A 198 37.32 -14.07 15.78
C ASP A 198 38.10 -12.76 15.96
N ARG A 199 39.31 -12.80 16.53
CA ARG A 199 40.16 -11.60 16.65
C ARG A 199 40.58 -11.04 15.31
N TYR A 200 40.85 -11.88 14.32
CA TYR A 200 41.15 -11.43 12.96
C TYR A 200 39.94 -10.67 12.39
N TYR A 201 38.74 -11.25 12.46
CA TYR A 201 37.55 -10.61 11.88
C TYR A 201 37.10 -9.38 12.66
N ALA A 202 37.25 -9.35 13.99
CA ALA A 202 37.01 -8.15 14.78
C ALA A 202 37.94 -6.99 14.34
N THR A 203 39.22 -7.30 14.13
CA THR A 203 40.20 -6.31 13.63
C THR A 203 39.87 -5.88 12.20
N ALA A 204 39.52 -6.82 11.32
CA ALA A 204 39.13 -6.52 9.95
C ALA A 204 37.88 -5.64 9.87
N LEU A 205 36.88 -5.87 10.73
CA LEU A 205 35.65 -5.06 10.78
C LEU A 205 35.91 -3.66 11.35
N HIS A 206 36.84 -3.51 12.29
CA HIS A 206 37.29 -2.19 12.75
C HIS A 206 37.88 -1.39 11.58
N GLU A 207 38.83 -1.97 10.84
CA GLU A 207 39.44 -1.31 9.68
C GLU A 207 38.43 -1.07 8.55
N LEU A 208 37.48 -1.99 8.36
CA LEU A 208 36.37 -1.79 7.43
C LEU A 208 35.49 -0.60 7.86
N GLY A 209 35.32 -0.41 9.17
CA GLY A 209 34.68 0.77 9.75
C GLY A 209 35.33 2.07 9.29
N HIS A 210 36.66 2.17 9.38
CA HIS A 210 37.41 3.30 8.82
C HIS A 210 37.28 3.40 7.30
N TRP A 211 37.39 2.28 6.60
CA TRP A 211 37.22 2.22 5.14
C TRP A 211 35.88 2.86 4.72
N THR A 212 34.76 2.61 5.42
CA THR A 212 33.49 3.27 5.06
C THR A 212 33.54 4.80 5.06
N GLY A 213 34.51 5.42 5.72
CA GLY A 213 34.65 6.88 5.82
C GLY A 213 35.15 7.59 4.56
N HIS A 214 35.64 6.87 3.55
CA HIS A 214 36.14 7.47 2.30
C HIS A 214 35.10 8.34 1.57
N GLU A 215 35.57 9.28 0.74
CA GLU A 215 34.75 10.27 0.04
C GLU A 215 33.69 9.65 -0.89
N SER A 216 33.97 8.46 -1.45
CA SER A 216 33.04 7.71 -2.30
C SER A 216 31.98 6.91 -1.52
N ARG A 217 31.99 6.95 -0.19
CA ARG A 217 31.14 6.15 0.70
C ARG A 217 30.39 7.02 1.71
N LEU A 218 30.69 6.93 3.01
CA LEU A 218 30.03 7.74 4.05
C LEU A 218 30.67 9.13 4.22
N ASN A 219 31.75 9.43 3.48
CA ASN A 219 32.40 10.74 3.39
C ASN A 219 32.60 11.41 4.76
N ARG A 220 33.28 10.70 5.65
CA ARG A 220 33.68 11.20 6.97
C ARG A 220 35.06 11.85 6.88
N ASP A 221 35.33 12.76 7.81
CA ASP A 221 36.60 13.49 7.84
C ASP A 221 37.73 12.62 8.43
N LEU A 222 38.48 11.97 7.53
CA LEU A 222 39.60 11.08 7.87
C LEU A 222 40.97 11.76 7.82
N VAL A 223 41.04 13.03 7.36
CA VAL A 223 42.31 13.68 7.03
C VAL A 223 42.88 14.40 8.24
N HIS A 224 43.37 13.61 9.20
CA HIS A 224 43.92 14.11 10.46
C HIS A 224 45.22 13.42 10.82
N PRO A 225 46.27 14.15 11.26
CA PRO A 225 47.51 13.52 11.72
C PRO A 225 47.26 12.55 12.87
N PHE A 226 48.02 11.46 12.91
CA PHE A 226 47.97 10.49 14.00
C PHE A 226 48.08 11.17 15.37
N GLY A 227 47.15 10.84 16.28
CA GLY A 227 47.11 11.39 17.64
C GLY A 227 46.48 12.79 17.76
N SER A 228 46.00 13.39 16.67
CA SER A 228 45.22 14.64 16.73
C SER A 228 43.78 14.42 17.23
N GLU A 229 43.08 15.52 17.53
CA GLU A 229 41.69 15.48 17.99
C GLU A 229 40.72 14.96 16.91
N GLY A 230 40.91 15.36 15.66
CA GLY A 230 40.12 14.85 14.53
C GLY A 230 40.35 13.35 14.31
N TYR A 231 41.59 12.89 14.47
CA TYR A 231 41.91 11.46 14.44
C TYR A 231 41.21 10.70 15.57
N ALA A 232 41.25 11.22 16.81
CA ALA A 232 40.59 10.60 17.95
C ALA A 232 39.06 10.51 17.80
N ARG A 233 38.43 11.49 17.14
CA ARG A 233 37.00 11.47 16.81
C ARG A 233 36.63 10.32 15.87
N GLU A 234 37.44 10.04 14.86
CA GLU A 234 37.19 8.92 13.93
C GLU A 234 37.45 7.57 14.59
N GLU A 235 38.53 7.44 15.37
CA GLU A 235 38.81 6.22 16.17
C GLU A 235 37.64 5.90 17.11
N LEU A 236 37.04 6.90 17.75
CA LEU A 236 35.87 6.69 18.60
C LEU A 236 34.66 6.14 17.81
N ARG A 237 34.45 6.60 16.57
CA ARG A 237 33.37 6.12 15.69
C ARG A 237 33.62 4.68 15.24
N ALA A 238 34.82 4.39 14.76
CA ALA A 238 35.21 3.07 14.30
C ALA A 238 35.19 2.05 15.43
N GLU A 239 35.63 2.42 16.64
CA GLU A 239 35.61 1.53 17.79
C GLU A 239 34.19 1.19 18.26
N ILE A 240 33.30 2.19 18.34
CA ILE A 240 31.88 1.94 18.62
C ILE A 240 31.26 1.08 17.51
N ALA A 241 31.55 1.37 16.25
CA ALA A 241 31.02 0.59 15.12
C ALA A 241 31.52 -0.85 15.11
N SER A 242 32.79 -1.08 15.44
CA SER A 242 33.40 -2.41 15.57
C SER A 242 32.70 -3.23 16.65
N MET A 243 32.47 -2.64 17.83
CA MET A 243 31.66 -3.28 18.87
C MET A 243 30.25 -3.59 18.38
N LEU A 244 29.61 -2.65 17.65
CA LEU A 244 28.25 -2.85 17.13
C LEU A 244 28.18 -4.02 16.13
N LEU A 245 29.12 -4.07 15.20
CA LEU A 245 29.23 -5.11 14.16
C LEU A 245 29.61 -6.47 14.76
N GLY A 246 30.63 -6.51 15.62
CA GLY A 246 31.10 -7.73 16.25
C GLY A 246 30.02 -8.41 17.10
N HIS A 247 29.16 -7.61 17.75
CA HIS A 247 28.02 -8.09 18.50
C HIS A 247 26.90 -8.63 17.60
N GLU A 248 26.50 -7.88 16.56
CA GLU A 248 25.46 -8.31 15.61
C GLU A 248 25.85 -9.62 14.88
N LEU A 249 27.12 -9.76 14.53
CA LEU A 249 27.62 -10.94 13.81
C LEU A 249 27.93 -12.11 14.75
N GLY A 250 28.04 -11.89 16.06
CA GLY A 250 28.42 -12.89 17.05
C GLY A 250 29.93 -13.18 17.13
N ILE A 251 30.76 -12.30 16.56
CA ILE A 251 32.23 -12.39 16.52
C ILE A 251 32.84 -11.96 17.86
N GLY A 252 32.15 -11.11 18.62
CA GLY A 252 32.70 -10.48 19.82
C GLY A 252 33.49 -9.21 19.50
N HIS A 253 34.18 -8.66 20.50
CA HIS A 253 34.94 -7.41 20.41
C HIS A 253 36.12 -7.45 21.37
N ASP A 254 37.31 -7.07 20.88
CA ASP A 254 38.54 -7.00 21.68
C ASP A 254 39.15 -5.59 21.60
N PRO A 255 38.99 -4.76 22.65
CA PRO A 255 39.47 -3.38 22.65
C PRO A 255 40.97 -3.26 22.97
N GLY A 256 41.69 -4.37 23.18
CA GLY A 256 43.06 -4.40 23.68
C GLY A 256 44.09 -3.59 22.87
N GLN A 257 43.81 -3.26 21.61
CA GLN A 257 44.69 -2.49 20.74
C GLN A 257 44.45 -0.96 20.80
N HIS A 258 43.34 -0.49 21.39
CA HIS A 258 42.88 0.91 21.30
C HIS A 258 42.98 1.71 22.61
N ALA A 259 43.57 1.14 23.67
CA ALA A 259 43.76 1.80 24.97
C ALA A 259 44.56 3.12 24.86
N ALA A 260 45.39 3.27 23.82
CA ALA A 260 46.21 4.45 23.58
C ALA A 260 45.39 5.73 23.30
N TYR A 261 44.17 5.61 22.79
CA TYR A 261 43.33 6.75 22.38
C TYR A 261 42.37 7.22 23.46
N VAL A 262 42.22 6.46 24.55
CA VAL A 262 41.25 6.72 25.62
C VAL A 262 41.43 8.11 26.23
N ALA A 263 42.68 8.55 26.42
CA ALA A 263 42.99 9.89 26.93
C ALA A 263 42.49 10.99 25.98
N SER A 264 42.67 10.81 24.66
CA SER A 264 42.20 11.76 23.64
C SER A 264 40.68 11.75 23.51
N TRP A 265 40.03 10.59 23.64
CA TRP A 265 38.56 10.49 23.69
C TRP A 265 38.00 11.23 24.90
N ILE A 266 38.55 10.99 26.10
CA ILE A 266 38.14 11.67 27.32
C ILE A 266 38.22 13.18 27.14
N LYS A 267 39.36 13.69 26.65
CA LYS A 267 39.55 15.12 26.39
C LYS A 267 38.48 15.67 25.42
N THR A 268 38.28 14.99 24.29
CA THR A 268 37.31 15.40 23.27
C THR A 268 35.88 15.47 23.84
N LEU A 269 35.50 14.50 24.66
CA LEU A 269 34.17 14.44 25.28
C LEU A 269 34.00 15.41 26.45
N GLU A 270 35.07 15.77 27.16
CA GLU A 270 35.07 16.82 28.19
C GLU A 270 34.92 18.21 27.56
N GLU A 271 35.50 18.44 26.38
CA GLU A 271 35.41 19.70 25.62
C GLU A 271 34.07 19.84 24.87
N ASP A 272 33.58 18.76 24.24
CA ASP A 272 32.26 18.69 23.61
C ASP A 272 31.47 17.43 24.05
N PRO A 273 30.64 17.53 25.10
CA PRO A 273 29.78 16.44 25.55
C PRO A 273 28.77 15.93 24.51
N THR A 274 28.48 16.70 23.45
CA THR A 274 27.58 16.27 22.37
C THR A 274 28.27 15.37 21.35
N GLU A 275 29.59 15.30 21.35
CA GLU A 275 30.36 14.51 20.39
C GLU A 275 30.08 13.01 20.50
N ILE A 276 29.84 12.49 21.72
CA ILE A 276 29.47 11.07 21.89
C ILE A 276 28.14 10.72 21.21
N PHE A 277 27.22 11.69 21.10
CA PHE A 277 25.95 11.49 20.39
C PHE A 277 26.17 11.40 18.88
N ARG A 278 27.07 12.23 18.34
CA ARG A 278 27.45 12.20 16.92
C ARG A 278 28.21 10.91 16.59
N ALA A 279 29.18 10.55 17.43
CA ALA A 279 29.96 9.33 17.25
C ALA A 279 29.07 8.09 17.28
N ALA A 280 28.13 8.00 18.22
CA ALA A 280 27.18 6.89 18.27
C ALA A 280 26.23 6.85 17.06
N ALA A 281 25.80 8.01 16.54
CA ALA A 281 24.95 8.08 15.36
C ALA A 281 25.71 7.68 14.09
N ASP A 282 26.97 8.10 13.94
CA ASP A 282 27.80 7.72 12.80
C ASP A 282 28.20 6.25 12.86
N ALA A 283 28.48 5.70 14.04
CA ALA A 283 28.75 4.27 14.22
C ALA A 283 27.57 3.38 13.79
N GLU A 284 26.33 3.80 14.04
CA GLU A 284 25.13 3.12 13.54
C GLU A 284 25.04 3.17 12.02
N LYS A 285 25.41 4.30 11.38
CA LYS A 285 25.47 4.38 9.91
C LYS A 285 26.53 3.45 9.33
N ILE A 286 27.70 3.35 9.99
CA ILE A 286 28.76 2.41 9.60
C ILE A 286 28.21 0.98 9.67
N GLN A 287 27.57 0.61 10.78
CA GLN A 287 26.95 -0.70 10.95
C GLN A 287 25.93 -0.98 9.84
N ASP A 288 24.99 -0.07 9.62
CA ASP A 288 23.93 -0.22 8.62
C ASP A 288 24.49 -0.37 7.19
N TYR A 289 25.56 0.36 6.87
CA TYR A 289 26.25 0.30 5.58
C TYR A 289 26.95 -1.06 5.40
N VAL A 290 27.73 -1.51 6.38
CA VAL A 290 28.47 -2.78 6.31
C VAL A 290 27.53 -3.98 6.24
N LEU A 291 26.46 -3.99 7.04
CA LEU A 291 25.47 -5.08 7.01
C LEU A 291 24.62 -5.11 5.74
N ALA A 292 24.59 -4.02 4.95
CA ALA A 292 23.92 -4.02 3.66
C ALA A 292 24.55 -5.01 2.67
N PHE A 293 25.87 -5.26 2.77
CA PHE A 293 26.56 -6.24 1.94
C PHE A 293 26.07 -7.68 2.18
N ALA A 294 25.80 -8.04 3.44
CA ALA A 294 25.23 -9.35 3.77
C ALA A 294 23.84 -9.54 3.15
N ARG A 295 22.97 -8.51 3.24
CA ARG A 295 21.62 -8.55 2.64
C ARG A 295 21.67 -8.74 1.13
N GLN A 296 22.60 -8.10 0.45
CA GLN A 296 22.75 -8.26 -1.01
C GLN A 296 23.10 -9.70 -1.39
N GLN A 297 23.92 -10.38 -0.60
CA GLN A 297 24.24 -11.78 -0.83
C GLN A 297 23.06 -12.72 -0.50
N GLU A 298 22.33 -12.45 0.59
CA GLU A 298 21.09 -13.19 0.92
C GLU A 298 20.09 -13.11 -0.24
N LEU A 299 19.97 -11.97 -0.91
CA LEU A 299 19.13 -11.81 -2.12
C LEU A 299 19.61 -12.67 -3.28
N VAL A 300 20.93 -12.73 -3.53
CA VAL A 300 21.51 -13.60 -4.57
C VAL A 300 21.25 -15.08 -4.28
N GLU A 301 21.37 -15.51 -3.03
CA GLU A 301 21.07 -16.89 -2.64
C GLU A 301 19.58 -17.23 -2.80
N GLN A 302 18.69 -16.31 -2.42
CA GLN A 302 17.24 -16.45 -2.63
C GLN A 302 16.89 -16.57 -4.12
N GLU A 303 17.57 -15.83 -5.00
CA GLU A 303 17.39 -15.95 -6.44
C GLU A 303 17.81 -17.32 -6.98
N VAL A 304 18.92 -17.87 -6.48
CA VAL A 304 19.38 -19.22 -6.86
C VAL A 304 18.34 -20.26 -6.43
N ILE A 305 17.82 -20.17 -5.20
CA ILE A 305 16.77 -21.07 -4.70
C ILE A 305 15.51 -20.97 -5.57
N LYS A 306 15.04 -19.75 -5.86
CA LYS A 306 13.85 -19.50 -6.69
C LYS A 306 14.05 -20.05 -8.11
N MET A 307 15.25 -19.94 -8.67
CA MET A 307 15.57 -20.50 -9.98
C MET A 307 15.52 -22.03 -9.99
N ASP A 308 16.04 -22.68 -8.95
CA ASP A 308 15.98 -24.13 -8.82
C ASP A 308 14.54 -24.63 -8.62
N GLU A 309 13.71 -23.90 -7.88
CA GLU A 309 12.26 -24.17 -7.78
C GLU A 309 11.56 -24.08 -9.15
N ILE A 310 11.83 -23.03 -9.94
CA ILE A 310 11.27 -22.89 -11.29
C ILE A 310 11.66 -24.10 -12.17
N ARG A 311 12.93 -24.52 -12.14
CA ARG A 311 13.41 -25.69 -12.90
C ARG A 311 12.72 -26.98 -12.48
N GLN A 312 12.56 -27.21 -11.17
CA GLN A 312 11.84 -28.36 -10.64
C GLN A 312 10.36 -28.35 -11.07
N ASN A 313 9.70 -27.19 -10.98
CA ASN A 313 8.31 -27.03 -11.39
C ASN A 313 8.09 -27.34 -12.88
N ILE A 314 9.00 -26.91 -13.76
CA ILE A 314 8.96 -27.24 -15.19
C ILE A 314 9.14 -28.74 -15.42
N ALA A 315 10.07 -29.38 -14.72
CA ALA A 315 10.31 -30.82 -14.83
C ALA A 315 9.09 -31.64 -14.35
N THR A 316 8.52 -31.29 -13.20
CA THR A 316 7.32 -31.93 -12.65
C THR A 316 6.10 -31.71 -13.55
N TYR A 317 5.91 -30.49 -14.08
CA TYR A 317 4.84 -30.21 -15.04
C TYR A 317 4.94 -31.12 -16.26
N THR A 318 6.12 -31.18 -16.89
CA THR A 318 6.35 -31.99 -18.09
C THR A 318 6.11 -33.48 -17.86
N ALA A 319 6.51 -33.99 -16.68
CA ALA A 319 6.31 -35.39 -16.30
C ALA A 319 4.83 -35.78 -16.10
N ASN A 320 3.96 -34.81 -15.81
CA ASN A 320 2.54 -35.03 -15.55
C ASN A 320 1.64 -34.82 -16.78
N LEU A 321 2.20 -34.46 -17.94
CA LEU A 321 1.44 -34.27 -19.18
C LEU A 321 1.11 -35.61 -19.85
N SER A 322 0.07 -35.62 -20.69
CA SER A 322 -0.17 -36.76 -21.60
C SER A 322 1.00 -36.93 -22.58
N PRO A 323 1.27 -38.13 -23.11
CA PRO A 323 2.43 -38.37 -23.99
C PRO A 323 2.52 -37.40 -25.19
N ASP A 324 1.39 -37.11 -25.83
CA ASP A 324 1.32 -36.19 -26.97
C ASP A 324 1.67 -34.75 -26.56
N LEU A 325 1.11 -34.28 -25.44
CA LEU A 325 1.35 -32.92 -24.94
C LEU A 325 2.74 -32.77 -24.31
N ALA A 326 3.28 -33.83 -23.71
CA ALA A 326 4.65 -33.89 -23.23
C ALA A 326 5.65 -33.75 -24.38
N THR A 327 5.36 -34.33 -25.55
CA THR A 327 6.19 -34.19 -26.76
C THR A 327 6.21 -32.73 -27.25
N VAL A 328 5.06 -32.06 -27.26
CA VAL A 328 4.96 -30.63 -27.60
C VAL A 328 5.73 -29.77 -26.59
N ALA A 329 5.55 -30.01 -25.29
CA ALA A 329 6.26 -29.29 -24.24
C ALA A 329 7.78 -29.49 -24.31
N GLN A 330 8.25 -30.71 -24.60
CA GLN A 330 9.67 -31.00 -24.82
C GLN A 330 10.23 -30.24 -26.02
N HIS A 331 9.50 -30.21 -27.14
CA HIS A 331 9.89 -29.43 -28.32
C HIS A 331 9.95 -27.93 -28.01
N ASN A 332 8.95 -27.38 -27.30
CA ASN A 332 8.93 -25.98 -26.86
C ASN A 332 10.13 -25.65 -25.98
N ASN A 333 10.46 -26.51 -25.03
CA ASN A 333 11.62 -26.32 -24.16
C ASN A 333 12.94 -26.33 -24.96
N GLN A 334 13.08 -27.23 -25.94
CA GLN A 334 14.25 -27.27 -26.82
C GLN A 334 14.36 -26.01 -27.67
N GLN A 335 13.24 -25.55 -28.25
CA GLN A 335 13.22 -24.34 -29.07
C GLN A 335 13.52 -23.09 -28.25
N LEU A 336 12.94 -22.98 -27.05
CA LEU A 336 13.23 -21.89 -26.12
C LEU A 336 14.73 -21.84 -25.75
N GLN A 337 15.33 -23.00 -25.45
CA GLN A 337 16.76 -23.06 -25.12
C GLN A 337 17.65 -22.56 -26.27
N LYS A 338 17.37 -22.96 -27.51
CA LYS A 338 18.06 -22.43 -28.69
C LYS A 338 17.87 -20.91 -28.84
N LEU A 339 16.67 -20.41 -28.53
CA LEU A 339 16.40 -18.98 -28.62
C LEU A 339 17.12 -18.16 -27.56
N ILE A 340 17.49 -18.72 -26.40
CA ILE A 340 18.14 -17.96 -25.31
C ILE A 340 19.62 -18.30 -25.11
N GLU A 341 20.18 -19.28 -25.81
CA GLU A 341 21.56 -19.77 -25.59
C GLU A 341 22.64 -18.71 -25.80
N TYR A 342 22.38 -17.71 -26.64
CA TYR A 342 23.29 -16.59 -26.90
C TYR A 342 23.39 -15.61 -25.72
N LEU A 343 22.43 -15.63 -24.79
CA LEU A 343 22.40 -14.73 -23.64
C LEU A 343 23.28 -15.26 -22.51
N PRO A 344 23.96 -14.38 -21.74
CA PRO A 344 24.61 -14.79 -20.50
C PRO A 344 23.62 -15.42 -19.52
N THR A 345 24.07 -16.38 -18.71
CA THR A 345 23.22 -17.11 -17.75
C THR A 345 22.40 -16.19 -16.84
N GLN A 346 22.96 -15.06 -16.41
CA GLN A 346 22.24 -14.07 -15.59
C GLN A 346 21.05 -13.45 -16.32
N GLN A 347 21.19 -13.16 -17.62
CA GLN A 347 20.09 -12.62 -18.43
C GLN A 347 19.05 -13.71 -18.70
N GLN A 348 19.46 -14.95 -18.94
CA GLN A 348 18.52 -16.08 -19.07
C GLN A 348 17.68 -16.24 -17.79
N ASN A 349 18.31 -16.23 -16.63
CA ASN A 349 17.64 -16.29 -15.32
C ASN A 349 16.65 -15.13 -15.14
N SER A 350 17.02 -13.93 -15.57
CA SER A 350 16.15 -12.75 -15.52
C SER A 350 14.87 -12.96 -16.35
N LEU A 351 14.98 -13.55 -17.55
CA LEU A 351 13.80 -13.88 -18.37
C LEU A 351 12.89 -14.91 -17.67
N TYR A 352 13.46 -15.95 -17.05
CA TYR A 352 12.68 -16.96 -16.31
C TYR A 352 11.94 -16.37 -15.12
N LEU A 353 12.60 -15.53 -14.31
CA LEU A 353 12.00 -14.90 -13.13
C LEU A 353 10.85 -13.96 -13.51
N VAL A 354 11.03 -13.15 -14.55
CA VAL A 354 9.98 -12.21 -15.01
C VAL A 354 8.83 -12.97 -15.66
N ALA A 355 9.09 -14.00 -16.45
CA ALA A 355 8.04 -14.81 -17.08
C ALA A 355 7.21 -15.59 -16.05
N ASP A 356 7.85 -16.11 -15.00
CA ASP A 356 7.16 -16.78 -13.90
C ASP A 356 6.29 -15.78 -13.10
N ALA A 357 6.83 -14.61 -12.76
CA ALA A 357 6.06 -13.53 -12.14
C ALA A 357 4.86 -13.10 -13.01
N LEU A 358 5.05 -12.91 -14.32
CA LEU A 358 3.96 -12.59 -15.25
C LEU A 358 2.89 -13.70 -15.27
N LYS A 359 3.32 -14.96 -15.26
CA LYS A 359 2.41 -16.12 -15.19
C LYS A 359 1.56 -16.09 -13.93
N PHE A 360 2.11 -15.73 -12.76
CA PHE A 360 1.34 -15.60 -11.52
C PHE A 360 0.43 -14.36 -11.50
N CYS A 361 0.92 -13.22 -12.01
CA CYS A 361 0.16 -11.98 -12.14
C CYS A 361 -1.12 -12.20 -12.98
N ARG A 362 -0.99 -12.91 -14.12
CA ARG A 362 -2.12 -13.27 -15.00
C ARG A 362 -3.19 -14.14 -14.32
N ASN A 363 -2.92 -14.76 -13.17
CA ASN A 363 -3.92 -15.54 -12.41
C ASN A 363 -4.35 -14.89 -11.10
N LEU A 364 -3.98 -13.63 -10.85
CA LEU A 364 -4.27 -12.93 -9.60
C LEU A 364 -3.68 -13.65 -8.36
N SER A 365 -2.57 -14.37 -8.55
CA SER A 365 -1.89 -15.11 -7.47
C SER A 365 -0.81 -14.29 -6.75
N ILE A 366 -0.32 -13.24 -7.41
CA ILE A 366 0.49 -12.16 -6.84
C ILE A 366 -0.18 -10.83 -7.19
N ASP A 367 0.13 -9.76 -6.46
CA ASP A 367 -0.39 -8.43 -6.80
C ASP A 367 0.37 -7.81 -7.99
N ASN A 368 -0.23 -6.80 -8.63
CA ASN A 368 0.34 -6.15 -9.81
C ASN A 368 1.69 -5.47 -9.50
N PHE A 369 1.87 -4.98 -8.26
CA PHE A 369 3.07 -4.28 -7.85
C PHE A 369 4.27 -5.23 -7.78
N GLU A 370 4.07 -6.46 -7.30
CA GLU A 370 5.12 -7.48 -7.20
C GLU A 370 5.69 -7.87 -8.58
N PHE A 371 4.83 -7.98 -9.60
CA PHE A 371 5.28 -8.22 -10.98
C PHE A 371 6.04 -7.01 -11.56
N GLU A 372 5.49 -5.82 -11.39
CA GLU A 372 6.08 -4.57 -11.88
C GLU A 372 7.48 -4.34 -11.26
N GLU A 373 7.63 -4.55 -9.95
CA GLU A 373 8.90 -4.48 -9.23
C GLU A 373 9.89 -5.54 -9.75
N THR A 374 9.45 -6.79 -9.93
CA THR A 374 10.30 -7.86 -10.48
C THR A 374 10.81 -7.51 -11.88
N SER A 375 9.96 -6.95 -12.74
CA SER A 375 10.37 -6.54 -14.09
C SER A 375 11.37 -5.38 -14.08
N GLN A 376 11.15 -4.37 -13.22
CA GLN A 376 12.06 -3.26 -13.04
C GLN A 376 13.43 -3.72 -12.54
N ASP A 377 13.46 -4.60 -11.55
CA ASP A 377 14.70 -5.12 -10.97
C ASP A 377 15.48 -5.99 -11.96
N LYS A 378 14.80 -6.86 -12.71
CA LYS A 378 15.45 -7.84 -13.60
C LYS A 378 15.76 -7.33 -15.01
N LEU A 379 15.00 -6.36 -15.51
CA LEU A 379 15.15 -5.84 -16.88
C LEU A 379 15.63 -4.39 -16.92
N GLY A 380 15.60 -3.67 -15.79
CA GLY A 380 15.92 -2.25 -15.71
C GLY A 380 14.76 -1.33 -16.11
N PHE A 381 13.60 -1.89 -16.48
CA PHE A 381 12.38 -1.16 -16.83
C PHE A 381 11.13 -1.94 -16.41
N THR A 382 10.06 -1.22 -16.06
CA THR A 382 8.80 -1.82 -15.63
C THR A 382 7.95 -2.27 -16.82
N ILE A 383 7.57 -3.55 -16.85
CA ILE A 383 6.51 -4.05 -17.74
C ILE A 383 5.17 -3.83 -17.02
N PRO A 384 4.17 -3.17 -17.65
CA PRO A 384 2.87 -2.98 -17.01
C PRO A 384 2.15 -4.31 -16.79
N ALA A 385 1.51 -4.49 -15.62
CA ALA A 385 0.84 -5.74 -15.25
C ALA A 385 -0.28 -6.16 -16.22
N ASP A 386 -0.87 -5.22 -16.96
CA ASP A 386 -1.89 -5.44 -17.98
C ASP A 386 -1.34 -5.52 -19.41
N TRP A 387 -0.03 -5.78 -19.57
CA TRP A 387 0.59 -6.03 -20.86
C TRP A 387 0.01 -7.26 -21.57
N ASN A 388 -0.42 -7.06 -22.82
CA ASN A 388 -1.11 -8.08 -23.61
C ASN A 388 -0.18 -8.96 -24.46
N GLY A 389 1.14 -8.80 -24.31
CA GLY A 389 2.16 -9.54 -25.07
C GLY A 389 2.63 -8.86 -26.36
N ARG A 390 2.00 -7.75 -26.79
CA ARG A 390 2.43 -7.02 -28.00
C ARG A 390 3.49 -5.96 -27.68
N VAL A 391 4.45 -5.86 -28.60
CA VAL A 391 5.60 -4.95 -28.51
C VAL A 391 5.76 -4.22 -29.85
N GLN A 392 6.18 -2.96 -29.79
CA GLN A 392 6.50 -2.13 -30.96
C GLN A 392 7.81 -1.39 -30.73
N ILE A 393 8.59 -1.24 -31.80
CA ILE A 393 9.79 -0.41 -31.85
C ILE A 393 9.48 0.83 -32.70
N GLN A 394 9.96 2.00 -32.28
CA GLN A 394 9.78 3.25 -33.02
C GLN A 394 11.04 4.11 -32.94
N GLY A 395 11.56 4.52 -34.10
CA GLY A 395 12.62 5.52 -34.21
C GLY A 395 12.08 6.94 -33.95
N ASN A 396 12.79 7.70 -33.12
CA ASN A 396 12.39 9.02 -32.65
C ASN A 396 13.53 10.04 -32.81
N VAL A 397 13.17 11.33 -32.80
CA VAL A 397 14.09 12.48 -32.76
C VAL A 397 13.65 13.48 -31.69
N LEU A 398 14.60 14.26 -31.18
CA LEU A 398 14.35 15.34 -30.23
C LEU A 398 14.18 16.68 -30.95
N GLU A 399 12.95 17.19 -31.00
CA GLU A 399 12.68 18.51 -31.55
C GLU A 399 12.75 19.58 -30.46
N VAL A 400 13.59 20.60 -30.66
CA VAL A 400 13.64 21.79 -29.80
C VAL A 400 12.68 22.82 -30.37
N ASN A 401 11.60 23.10 -29.64
CA ASN A 401 10.62 24.10 -30.07
C ASN A 401 11.11 25.50 -29.65
N GLU A 402 11.49 26.35 -30.62
CA GLU A 402 12.00 27.71 -30.35
C GLU A 402 10.98 28.62 -29.63
N ASN A 403 9.70 28.24 -29.63
CA ASN A 403 8.60 28.98 -29.02
C ASN A 403 8.24 28.52 -27.59
N ASP A 404 8.79 27.41 -27.11
CA ASP A 404 8.49 26.87 -25.78
C ASP A 404 9.77 26.53 -25.00
N SER A 405 10.34 27.55 -24.34
CA SER A 405 11.35 27.47 -23.27
C SER A 405 12.59 26.57 -23.51
N GLY A 406 12.85 26.10 -24.74
CA GLY A 406 13.93 25.18 -25.06
C GLY A 406 13.70 23.74 -24.56
N LYS A 407 12.43 23.30 -24.42
CA LYS A 407 12.12 21.91 -24.04
C LYS A 407 12.13 20.98 -25.26
N ASN A 408 12.80 19.84 -25.13
CA ASN A 408 12.87 18.80 -26.15
C ASN A 408 11.55 18.01 -26.20
N HIS A 409 10.98 17.85 -27.39
CA HIS A 409 9.84 16.96 -27.64
C HIS A 409 10.31 15.71 -28.40
N ILE A 410 9.79 14.55 -28.01
CA ILE A 410 10.06 13.29 -28.71
C ILE A 410 9.04 13.14 -29.85
N VAL A 411 9.51 13.08 -31.08
CA VAL A 411 8.66 12.97 -32.29
C VAL A 411 9.09 11.73 -33.10
N PRO A 412 8.16 10.96 -33.69
CA PRO A 412 8.54 9.85 -34.55
C PRO A 412 9.33 10.35 -35.77
N ALA A 413 10.54 9.85 -35.98
CA ALA A 413 11.44 10.30 -37.05
C ALA A 413 10.82 10.13 -38.45
N LYS A 414 10.02 9.07 -38.60
CA LYS A 414 9.26 8.75 -39.82
C LYS A 414 8.24 9.83 -40.20
N GLU A 415 7.64 10.51 -39.23
CA GLU A 415 6.66 11.59 -39.50
C GLU A 415 7.34 12.85 -40.05
N LEU A 416 8.60 13.06 -39.68
CA LEU A 416 9.42 14.18 -40.14
C LEU A 416 10.26 13.83 -41.39
N GLY A 417 10.29 12.56 -41.79
CA GLY A 417 11.09 12.10 -42.93
C GLY A 417 12.60 12.21 -42.68
N VAL A 418 13.02 12.12 -41.42
CA VAL A 418 14.43 12.18 -40.98
C VAL A 418 14.89 10.83 -40.44
N ASP A 419 16.21 10.65 -40.35
CA ASP A 419 16.80 9.47 -39.71
C ASP A 419 16.55 9.53 -38.18
N PRO A 420 16.22 8.39 -37.53
CA PRO A 420 16.07 8.34 -36.08
C PRO A 420 17.35 8.72 -35.32
N GLU A 421 17.21 9.52 -34.27
CA GLU A 421 18.30 9.80 -33.31
C GLU A 421 18.38 8.69 -32.24
N PHE A 422 17.25 8.09 -31.88
CA PHE A 422 17.15 7.01 -30.89
C PHE A 422 15.88 6.18 -31.11
N TRP A 423 15.77 5.03 -30.44
CA TRP A 423 14.75 4.00 -30.68
C TRP A 423 14.02 3.63 -29.39
N GLY A 424 12.72 3.91 -29.34
CA GLY A 424 11.86 3.55 -28.21
C GLY A 424 11.21 2.18 -28.38
N VAL A 425 11.15 1.42 -27.29
CA VAL A 425 10.44 0.14 -27.19
C VAL A 425 9.16 0.35 -26.38
N TYR A 426 8.04 -0.10 -26.93
CA TYR A 426 6.71 0.10 -26.37
C TYR A 426 6.00 -1.22 -26.15
N ALA A 427 5.29 -1.35 -25.04
CA ALA A 427 4.39 -2.47 -24.76
C ALA A 427 2.93 -2.04 -24.89
N GLN A 428 2.09 -2.92 -25.46
CA GLN A 428 0.66 -2.66 -25.56
C GLN A 428 -0.09 -3.22 -24.35
N ARG A 429 -0.88 -2.38 -23.70
CA ARG A 429 -1.78 -2.78 -22.61
C ARG A 429 -3.04 -3.46 -23.14
N ASN A 430 -3.82 -4.06 -22.26
CA ASN A 430 -5.11 -4.69 -22.59
C ASN A 430 -6.13 -3.70 -23.20
N ASP A 431 -6.03 -2.42 -22.87
CA ASP A 431 -6.84 -1.33 -23.45
C ASP A 431 -6.35 -0.85 -24.83
N GLN A 432 -5.35 -1.52 -25.40
CA GLN A 432 -4.69 -1.22 -26.68
C GLN A 432 -3.79 0.03 -26.70
N THR A 433 -3.57 0.68 -25.56
CA THR A 433 -2.62 1.79 -25.45
C THR A 433 -1.18 1.28 -25.44
N TRP A 434 -0.26 2.10 -25.99
CA TRP A 434 1.17 1.82 -25.99
C TRP A 434 1.85 2.58 -24.86
N VAL A 435 2.64 1.88 -24.04
CA VAL A 435 3.44 2.45 -22.97
C VAL A 435 4.91 2.33 -23.34
N TRP A 436 5.65 3.42 -23.18
CA TRP A 436 7.10 3.44 -23.32
C TRP A 436 7.74 2.61 -22.22
N LEU A 437 8.60 1.67 -22.59
CA LEU A 437 9.34 0.84 -21.64
C LEU A 437 10.78 1.31 -21.50
N ALA A 438 11.48 1.46 -22.63
CA ALA A 438 12.89 1.76 -22.68
C ALA A 438 13.26 2.38 -24.02
N ASP A 439 14.44 2.98 -24.10
CA ASP A 439 15.00 3.53 -25.33
C ASP A 439 16.49 3.31 -25.47
N PHE A 440 16.94 3.33 -26.72
CA PHE A 440 18.29 2.96 -27.12
C PHE A 440 18.78 3.83 -28.26
N ASP A 441 20.06 4.20 -28.24
CA ASP A 441 20.70 4.93 -29.34
C ASP A 441 20.85 4.06 -30.60
N VAL A 442 20.77 2.73 -30.45
CA VAL A 442 21.01 1.75 -31.51
C VAL A 442 19.77 0.89 -31.76
N GLU A 443 19.29 0.84 -33.00
CA GLU A 443 18.10 0.06 -33.40
C GLU A 443 18.18 -1.40 -32.96
N GLN A 444 19.36 -2.01 -33.13
CA GLN A 444 19.58 -3.41 -32.76
C GLN A 444 19.30 -3.67 -31.28
N GLN A 445 19.62 -2.74 -30.37
CA GLN A 445 19.35 -2.90 -28.93
C GLN A 445 17.85 -2.86 -28.63
N ALA A 446 17.09 -2.03 -29.37
CA ALA A 446 15.63 -2.02 -29.30
C ALA A 446 15.01 -3.32 -29.83
N ILE A 447 15.57 -3.88 -30.91
CA ILE A 447 15.19 -5.19 -31.47
C ILE A 447 15.44 -6.31 -30.45
N ASP A 448 16.65 -6.37 -29.88
CA ASP A 448 17.03 -7.37 -28.88
C ASP A 448 16.12 -7.29 -27.64
N THR A 449 15.73 -6.08 -27.23
CA THR A 449 14.82 -5.85 -26.10
C THR A 449 13.39 -6.29 -26.43
N ALA A 450 12.89 -6.00 -27.63
CA ALA A 450 11.58 -6.46 -28.07
C ALA A 450 11.51 -7.99 -28.18
N GLU A 451 12.60 -8.63 -28.60
CA GLU A 451 12.72 -10.09 -28.63
C GLU A 451 12.69 -10.70 -27.22
N LYS A 452 13.44 -10.12 -26.27
CA LYS A 452 13.41 -10.54 -24.85
C LYS A 452 11.99 -10.47 -24.28
N LEU A 453 11.23 -9.41 -24.60
CA LEU A 453 9.83 -9.30 -24.23
C LEU A 453 9.00 -10.42 -24.88
N ALA A 454 9.12 -10.64 -26.19
CA ALA A 454 8.39 -11.71 -26.86
C ALA A 454 8.67 -13.10 -26.24
N LEU A 455 9.93 -13.35 -25.84
CA LEU A 455 10.32 -14.56 -25.09
C LEU A 455 9.63 -14.64 -23.73
N ILE A 456 9.59 -13.56 -22.95
CA ILE A 456 8.87 -13.52 -21.65
C ILE A 456 7.38 -13.86 -21.84
N ASP A 457 6.72 -13.29 -22.85
CA ASP A 457 5.32 -13.60 -23.14
C ASP A 457 5.13 -15.08 -23.51
N ALA A 458 6.01 -15.63 -24.36
CA ALA A 458 5.99 -17.05 -24.73
C ALA A 458 6.23 -17.97 -23.52
N MET A 459 7.19 -17.63 -22.65
CA MET A 459 7.53 -18.40 -21.45
C MET A 459 6.40 -18.39 -20.42
N SER A 460 5.64 -17.29 -20.33
CA SER A 460 4.47 -17.18 -19.44
C SER A 460 3.22 -17.91 -19.97
N GLU A 461 3.23 -18.35 -21.23
CA GLU A 461 2.10 -19.04 -21.87
C GLU A 461 1.86 -20.42 -21.25
N ARG A 462 0.58 -20.74 -21.01
CA ARG A 462 0.16 -22.00 -20.38
C ARG A 462 -0.26 -23.05 -21.37
N ASN A 463 -0.81 -22.63 -22.50
CA ASN A 463 -1.20 -23.55 -23.55
C ASN A 463 0.05 -23.88 -24.38
N GLU A 464 0.51 -25.13 -24.30
CA GLU A 464 1.73 -25.56 -25.00
C GLU A 464 1.62 -25.42 -26.53
N TYR A 465 0.41 -25.46 -27.11
CA TYR A 465 0.25 -25.20 -28.54
C TYR A 465 0.38 -23.70 -28.88
N GLU A 466 -0.18 -22.81 -28.05
CA GLU A 466 -0.01 -21.36 -28.21
C GLU A 466 1.44 -20.93 -27.95
N LYS A 467 2.10 -21.57 -26.97
CA LYS A 467 3.52 -21.39 -26.70
C LYS A 467 4.36 -21.75 -27.93
N ALA A 468 4.05 -22.88 -28.59
CA ALA A 468 4.73 -23.29 -29.81
C ALA A 468 4.58 -22.26 -30.94
N VAL A 469 3.40 -21.67 -31.10
CA VAL A 469 3.15 -20.59 -32.08
C VAL A 469 3.98 -19.35 -31.77
N LYS A 470 4.01 -18.92 -30.51
CA LYS A 470 4.79 -17.75 -30.07
C LYS A 470 6.30 -17.96 -30.31
N LEU A 471 6.84 -19.12 -29.92
CA LEU A 471 8.25 -19.46 -30.13
C LEU A 471 8.61 -19.54 -31.63
N ALA A 472 7.77 -20.18 -32.44
CA ALA A 472 8.01 -20.28 -33.89
C ALA A 472 7.97 -18.91 -34.58
N ARG A 473 7.14 -17.98 -34.09
CA ARG A 473 7.09 -16.61 -34.61
C ARG A 473 8.34 -15.80 -34.25
N ILE A 474 8.88 -15.99 -33.05
CA ILE A 474 10.14 -15.35 -32.63
C ILE A 474 11.28 -15.86 -33.52
N ASP A 475 11.35 -17.17 -33.75
CA ASP A 475 12.36 -17.79 -34.60
C ASP A 475 12.28 -17.33 -36.07
N GLU A 476 11.06 -17.25 -36.64
CA GLU A 476 10.86 -16.71 -38.00
C GLU A 476 11.36 -15.26 -38.11
N LEU A 477 11.07 -14.41 -37.11
CA LEU A 477 11.51 -13.02 -37.12
C LEU A 477 13.04 -12.93 -37.01
N ARG A 478 13.67 -13.75 -36.17
CA ARG A 478 15.13 -13.81 -36.04
C ARG A 478 15.79 -14.21 -37.36
N ILE A 479 15.31 -15.30 -37.98
CA ILE A 479 15.82 -15.78 -39.28
C ILE A 479 15.57 -14.76 -40.39
N SER A 480 14.39 -14.12 -40.40
CA SER A 480 14.07 -13.13 -41.43
C SER A 480 14.90 -11.84 -41.31
N ASN A 481 15.34 -11.49 -40.11
CA ASN A 481 16.15 -10.30 -39.84
C ASN A 481 17.66 -10.57 -39.92
N ASP A 482 18.09 -11.84 -39.97
CA ASP A 482 19.50 -12.21 -40.12
C ASP A 482 19.96 -12.04 -41.58
N PRO A 483 20.91 -11.14 -41.88
CA PRO A 483 21.44 -10.94 -43.23
C PRO A 483 22.11 -12.18 -43.84
N GLN A 484 22.48 -13.18 -43.03
CA GLN A 484 23.11 -14.42 -43.47
C GLN A 484 22.11 -15.52 -43.82
N SER A 485 20.83 -15.36 -43.48
CA SER A 485 19.80 -16.38 -43.72
C SER A 485 19.48 -16.54 -45.20
N THR A 486 19.36 -17.80 -45.66
CA THR A 486 18.99 -18.10 -47.04
C THR A 486 17.46 -18.03 -47.23
N LEU A 487 17.02 -17.96 -48.50
CA LEU A 487 15.58 -17.98 -48.81
C LEU A 487 14.92 -19.30 -48.37
N ASP A 488 15.67 -20.40 -48.38
CA ASP A 488 15.22 -21.71 -47.92
C ASP A 488 15.03 -21.70 -46.40
N ASP A 489 15.95 -21.08 -45.63
CA ASP A 489 15.83 -20.94 -44.17
C ASP A 489 14.58 -20.14 -43.78
N ILE A 490 14.33 -19.00 -44.44
CA ILE A 490 13.14 -18.17 -44.22
C ILE A 490 11.86 -18.94 -44.59
N THR A 491 11.90 -19.73 -45.66
CA THR A 491 10.76 -20.55 -46.09
C THR A 491 10.47 -21.65 -45.09
N GLN A 492 11.50 -22.33 -44.58
CA GLN A 492 11.37 -23.37 -43.58
C GLN A 492 10.83 -22.83 -42.26
N ALA A 493 11.31 -21.67 -41.79
CA ALA A 493 10.79 -21.02 -40.58
C ALA A 493 9.30 -20.65 -40.71
N LYS A 494 8.90 -20.13 -41.88
CA LYS A 494 7.49 -19.86 -42.20
C LYS A 494 6.63 -21.11 -42.20
N GLU A 495 7.13 -22.22 -42.71
CA GLU A 495 6.42 -23.51 -42.69
C GLU A 495 6.27 -24.04 -41.27
N GLN A 496 7.31 -23.92 -40.43
CA GLN A 496 7.25 -24.30 -39.01
C GLN A 496 6.22 -23.47 -38.25
N ARG A 497 6.18 -22.14 -38.42
CA ARG A 497 5.14 -21.29 -37.82
C ARG A 497 3.74 -21.71 -38.27
N LYS A 498 3.53 -21.92 -39.58
CA LYS A 498 2.23 -22.36 -40.12
C LYS A 498 1.81 -23.71 -39.56
N HIS A 499 2.76 -24.63 -39.39
CA HIS A 499 2.51 -25.93 -38.79
C HIS A 499 2.10 -25.81 -37.31
N ALA A 500 2.80 -24.98 -36.53
CA ALA A 500 2.43 -24.69 -35.14
C ALA A 500 1.04 -24.04 -35.04
N GLU A 501 0.72 -23.08 -35.90
CA GLU A 501 -0.60 -22.44 -35.97
C GLU A 501 -1.71 -23.44 -36.32
N MET A 502 -1.42 -24.36 -37.23
CA MET A 502 -2.34 -25.43 -37.62
C MET A 502 -2.59 -26.40 -36.46
N LEU A 503 -1.55 -26.81 -35.71
CA LEU A 503 -1.70 -27.65 -34.52
C LEU A 503 -2.46 -26.94 -33.39
N ALA A 504 -2.18 -25.65 -33.16
CA ALA A 504 -2.91 -24.84 -32.19
C ALA A 504 -4.39 -24.74 -32.57
N MET A 505 -4.69 -24.46 -33.83
CA MET A 505 -6.07 -24.42 -34.34
C MET A 505 -6.79 -25.78 -34.20
N GLN A 506 -6.11 -26.89 -34.48
CA GLN A 506 -6.66 -28.24 -34.32
C GLN A 506 -6.95 -28.61 -32.87
N ASN A 507 -6.18 -28.07 -31.93
CA ASN A 507 -6.32 -28.31 -30.49
C ASN A 507 -7.05 -27.19 -29.75
N ASP A 508 -7.54 -26.18 -30.48
CA ASP A 508 -8.37 -25.12 -29.93
C ASP A 508 -9.77 -25.68 -29.59
N ALA A 509 -10.18 -25.47 -28.34
CA ALA A 509 -11.44 -26.00 -27.83
C ALA A 509 -12.67 -25.39 -28.52
N ASP A 510 -12.61 -24.13 -28.94
CA ASP A 510 -13.70 -23.45 -29.64
C ASP A 510 -13.74 -23.81 -31.13
N PHE A 511 -12.59 -24.01 -31.77
CA PHE A 511 -12.52 -24.57 -33.13
C PHE A 511 -13.12 -25.98 -33.19
N ASN A 512 -12.76 -26.84 -32.23
CA ASN A 512 -13.32 -28.18 -32.14
C ASN A 512 -14.83 -28.18 -31.87
N LYS A 513 -15.34 -27.28 -31.03
CA LYS A 513 -16.79 -27.09 -30.84
C LYS A 513 -17.49 -26.69 -32.15
N ARG A 514 -16.89 -25.77 -32.93
CA ARG A 514 -17.45 -25.33 -34.23
C ARG A 514 -17.43 -26.44 -35.27
N ARG A 515 -16.38 -27.25 -35.30
CA ARG A 515 -16.27 -28.43 -36.19
C ARG A 515 -17.31 -29.48 -35.83
N GLN A 516 -17.47 -29.77 -34.54
CA GLN A 516 -18.46 -30.72 -34.04
C GLN A 516 -19.90 -30.25 -34.36
N ALA A 517 -20.18 -28.94 -34.25
CA ALA A 517 -21.45 -28.34 -34.67
C ALA A 517 -21.74 -28.55 -36.16
N MET A 518 -20.72 -28.41 -37.02
CA MET A 518 -20.85 -28.68 -38.46
C MET A 518 -21.05 -30.17 -38.79
N GLU A 519 -20.35 -31.07 -38.10
CA GLU A 519 -20.47 -32.52 -38.30
C GLU A 519 -21.83 -33.08 -37.85
N THR A 520 -22.44 -32.51 -36.80
CA THR A 520 -23.76 -32.94 -36.29
C THR A 520 -24.94 -32.20 -36.91
N GLY A 521 -24.70 -31.20 -37.75
CA GLY A 521 -25.75 -30.37 -38.37
C GLY A 521 -26.52 -29.49 -37.36
N GLN A 522 -25.95 -29.25 -36.17
CA GLN A 522 -26.54 -28.44 -35.11
C GLN A 522 -25.96 -27.03 -35.14
N THR A 523 -26.75 -25.99 -34.86
CA THR A 523 -26.19 -24.63 -34.77
C THR A 523 -25.36 -24.48 -33.49
N ILE A 524 -24.38 -23.56 -33.47
CA ILE A 524 -23.61 -23.24 -32.25
C ILE A 524 -24.56 -22.80 -31.13
N ASP A 525 -25.63 -22.07 -31.49
CA ASP A 525 -26.71 -21.69 -30.59
C ASP A 525 -27.53 -22.90 -30.11
N ASP A 526 -27.68 -23.99 -30.86
CA ASP A 526 -28.39 -25.21 -30.41
C ASP A 526 -27.55 -26.02 -29.42
N LEU A 527 -26.23 -26.12 -29.65
CA LEU A 527 -25.30 -26.74 -28.70
C LEU A 527 -25.13 -25.88 -27.43
N GLN A 528 -25.16 -24.56 -27.59
CA GLN A 528 -25.22 -23.62 -26.47
C GLN A 528 -26.58 -23.61 -25.80
N ASN A 529 -27.71 -23.80 -26.50
CA ASN A 529 -29.07 -23.87 -25.94
C ASN A 529 -29.38 -25.23 -25.34
N GLN A 530 -28.70 -26.32 -25.68
CA GLN A 530 -28.79 -27.57 -24.93
C GLN A 530 -28.05 -27.47 -23.57
N ARG A 531 -26.94 -26.73 -23.52
CA ARG A 531 -26.24 -26.37 -22.28
C ARG A 531 -26.92 -25.22 -21.52
N GLN A 532 -27.48 -24.24 -22.23
CA GLN A 532 -28.21 -23.11 -21.68
C GLN A 532 -29.64 -23.48 -21.35
N ASN A 533 -30.29 -24.50 -21.90
CA ASN A 533 -31.54 -25.02 -21.32
C ASN A 533 -31.26 -25.83 -20.05
N THR A 534 -30.02 -26.31 -19.84
CA THR A 534 -29.58 -26.82 -18.55
C THR A 534 -29.15 -25.70 -17.58
N GLU A 535 -28.70 -24.53 -18.07
CA GLU A 535 -28.21 -23.39 -17.25
C GLU A 535 -29.16 -22.17 -17.11
N LYS A 536 -30.12 -21.93 -18.01
CA LYS A 536 -31.04 -20.76 -18.07
C LYS A 536 -32.36 -20.94 -17.34
N GLU A 537 -32.69 -22.12 -16.85
CA GLU A 537 -33.76 -22.22 -15.85
C GLU A 537 -33.36 -21.59 -14.50
N SER A 538 -32.13 -21.05 -14.32
CA SER A 538 -31.61 -20.61 -13.00
C SER A 538 -31.56 -19.10 -12.74
N ASP A 539 -31.78 -18.23 -13.72
CA ASP A 539 -31.28 -16.84 -13.59
C ASP A 539 -32.34 -15.74 -13.77
N HIS A 540 -33.61 -16.05 -13.54
CA HIS A 540 -34.65 -15.04 -13.48
C HIS A 540 -35.60 -15.24 -12.29
N THR A 541 -35.13 -14.91 -11.09
CA THR A 541 -36.00 -14.40 -10.01
C THR A 541 -35.20 -13.53 -9.05
N SER A 542 -35.64 -12.27 -8.89
CA SER A 542 -35.73 -11.48 -7.64
C SER A 542 -34.51 -11.41 -6.71
N HIS A 543 -34.13 -10.19 -6.28
CA HIS A 543 -33.33 -9.98 -5.05
C HIS A 543 -34.07 -10.54 -3.82
N THR A 544 -34.04 -11.86 -3.64
CA THR A 544 -34.43 -12.54 -2.41
C THR A 544 -33.22 -12.63 -1.49
N SER A 545 -33.42 -12.37 -0.20
CA SER A 545 -32.40 -12.59 0.83
C SER A 545 -31.81 -13.99 0.68
N ARG A 546 -30.49 -14.08 0.49
CA ARG A 546 -29.80 -15.38 0.43
C ARG A 546 -29.99 -16.11 1.75
N GLN A 547 -30.45 -17.36 1.69
CA GLN A 547 -30.56 -18.21 2.87
C GLN A 547 -29.25 -18.97 3.07
N TYR A 548 -28.43 -18.54 4.03
CA TYR A 548 -27.12 -19.14 4.30
C TYR A 548 -27.25 -20.48 5.05
N LEU A 549 -26.32 -21.39 4.78
CA LEU A 549 -26.25 -22.77 5.24
C LEU A 549 -24.98 -22.98 6.09
N VAL A 550 -25.12 -23.82 7.11
CA VAL A 550 -24.04 -24.29 7.97
C VAL A 550 -23.50 -25.61 7.40
N VAL A 551 -22.51 -25.52 6.52
CA VAL A 551 -21.90 -26.69 5.85
C VAL A 551 -20.48 -26.92 6.38
N PRO A 552 -20.23 -27.98 7.16
CA PRO A 552 -18.89 -28.37 7.56
C PRO A 552 -17.99 -28.64 6.33
N TYR A 553 -16.69 -28.37 6.45
CA TYR A 553 -15.77 -28.53 5.32
C TYR A 553 -15.74 -29.96 4.74
N SER A 554 -15.87 -30.96 5.61
CA SER A 554 -15.97 -32.39 5.25
C SER A 554 -17.21 -32.72 4.41
N GLU A 555 -18.27 -31.93 4.50
CA GLU A 555 -19.56 -32.17 3.84
C GLU A 555 -19.81 -31.25 2.64
N LYS A 556 -18.82 -30.42 2.28
CA LYS A 556 -18.93 -29.42 1.19
C LYS A 556 -19.38 -30.03 -0.14
N ASP A 557 -18.87 -31.21 -0.48
CA ASP A 557 -19.17 -31.86 -1.75
C ASP A 557 -20.58 -32.46 -1.75
N GLN A 558 -21.06 -32.91 -0.57
CA GLN A 558 -22.43 -33.39 -0.38
C GLN A 558 -23.44 -32.25 -0.42
N ALA A 559 -23.15 -31.13 0.24
CA ALA A 559 -24.00 -29.93 0.20
C ALA A 559 -24.05 -29.32 -1.20
N LYS A 560 -22.92 -29.28 -1.91
CA LYS A 560 -22.85 -28.84 -3.31
C LYS A 560 -23.66 -29.74 -4.23
N ALA A 561 -23.59 -31.07 -4.04
CA ALA A 561 -24.39 -32.04 -4.77
C ALA A 561 -25.90 -31.90 -4.48
N ALA A 562 -26.26 -31.52 -3.25
CA ALA A 562 -27.63 -31.21 -2.84
C ALA A 562 -28.11 -29.80 -3.26
N GLY A 563 -27.29 -29.03 -3.99
CA GLY A 563 -27.70 -27.74 -4.57
C GLY A 563 -27.21 -26.49 -3.84
N ALA A 564 -26.39 -26.61 -2.79
CA ALA A 564 -25.78 -25.45 -2.14
C ALA A 564 -24.77 -24.72 -3.06
N ARG A 565 -24.58 -23.43 -2.83
CA ARG A 565 -23.65 -22.54 -3.55
C ARG A 565 -22.77 -21.77 -2.57
N TRP A 566 -21.59 -21.34 -3.02
CA TRP A 566 -20.61 -20.66 -2.18
C TRP A 566 -20.61 -19.15 -2.46
N ASP A 567 -20.82 -18.35 -1.41
CA ASP A 567 -20.68 -16.90 -1.46
C ASP A 567 -19.24 -16.52 -1.15
N LYS A 568 -18.50 -16.05 -2.17
CA LYS A 568 -17.08 -15.69 -2.04
C LYS A 568 -16.85 -14.48 -1.12
N VAL A 569 -17.80 -13.56 -1.05
CA VAL A 569 -17.68 -12.32 -0.26
C VAL A 569 -18.02 -12.60 1.19
N ALA A 570 -19.14 -13.28 1.43
CA ALA A 570 -19.56 -13.66 2.79
C ALA A 570 -18.78 -14.84 3.36
N LYS A 571 -18.03 -15.57 2.51
CA LYS A 571 -17.32 -16.82 2.84
C LYS A 571 -18.23 -17.85 3.52
N ALA A 572 -19.45 -18.02 3.00
CA ALA A 572 -20.46 -18.90 3.53
C ALA A 572 -21.21 -19.65 2.42
N TRP A 573 -21.74 -20.83 2.72
CA TRP A 573 -22.61 -21.58 1.82
C TRP A 573 -24.03 -21.02 1.89
N TYR A 574 -24.78 -21.06 0.78
CA TYR A 574 -26.18 -20.64 0.73
C TYR A 574 -27.00 -21.59 -0.16
N VAL A 575 -28.32 -21.58 0.01
CA VAL A 575 -29.26 -22.35 -0.81
C VAL A 575 -29.18 -21.82 -2.24
N GLY A 576 -28.77 -22.66 -3.20
CA GLY A 576 -28.71 -22.27 -4.60
C GLY A 576 -30.12 -22.11 -5.20
N ASP A 577 -30.24 -21.29 -6.22
CA ASP A 577 -31.54 -20.80 -6.75
C ASP A 577 -32.48 -21.91 -7.29
N LYS A 578 -31.94 -23.11 -7.55
CA LYS A 578 -32.65 -24.31 -8.01
C LYS A 578 -32.68 -25.46 -7.00
N ALA A 579 -32.18 -25.26 -5.79
CA ALA A 579 -32.02 -26.36 -4.83
C ALA A 579 -33.35 -26.72 -4.15
N ASP A 580 -33.66 -28.02 -4.06
CA ASP A 580 -34.75 -28.47 -3.21
C ASP A 580 -34.33 -28.32 -1.74
N ILE A 581 -34.93 -27.34 -1.06
CA ILE A 581 -34.65 -27.02 0.35
C ILE A 581 -34.79 -28.24 1.26
N ARG A 582 -35.62 -29.24 0.90
CA ARG A 582 -35.78 -30.50 1.67
C ARG A 582 -34.49 -31.32 1.70
N THR A 583 -33.69 -31.26 0.63
CA THR A 583 -32.42 -31.99 0.55
C THR A 583 -31.30 -31.30 1.34
N LEU A 584 -31.46 -30.00 1.60
CA LEU A 584 -30.52 -29.16 2.34
C LEU A 584 -30.92 -28.95 3.80
N GLN A 585 -32.06 -29.51 4.25
CA GLN A 585 -32.62 -29.30 5.59
C GLN A 585 -31.60 -29.53 6.71
N ARG A 586 -30.70 -30.51 6.57
CA ARG A 586 -29.69 -30.83 7.59
C ARG A 586 -28.65 -29.71 7.83
N TRP A 587 -28.43 -28.83 6.85
CA TRP A 587 -27.46 -27.73 6.91
C TRP A 587 -28.13 -26.38 7.12
N LEU A 588 -29.45 -26.34 7.27
CA LEU A 588 -30.14 -25.11 7.68
C LEU A 588 -29.71 -24.74 9.11
N PRO A 589 -29.40 -23.47 9.41
CA PRO A 589 -28.95 -23.03 10.73
C PRO A 589 -29.84 -23.52 11.89
N GLU A 590 -31.15 -23.63 11.67
CA GLU A 590 -32.14 -24.12 12.63
C GLU A 590 -32.07 -25.63 12.92
N ASN A 591 -31.43 -26.43 12.06
CA ASN A 591 -31.42 -27.89 12.12
C ASN A 591 -30.04 -28.48 12.49
N VAL A 592 -29.01 -27.65 12.64
CA VAL A 592 -27.68 -28.09 13.11
C VAL A 592 -27.67 -28.09 14.65
N PRO A 593 -27.44 -29.23 15.32
CA PRO A 593 -27.39 -29.27 16.77
C PRO A 593 -26.25 -28.41 17.31
N VAL A 594 -26.57 -27.42 18.15
CA VAL A 594 -25.57 -26.63 18.88
C VAL A 594 -24.95 -27.53 19.95
N GLN A 595 -23.84 -28.20 19.64
CA GLN A 595 -23.04 -28.88 20.65
C GLN A 595 -22.30 -27.83 21.50
N GLN A 596 -22.88 -27.49 22.65
CA GLN A 596 -22.16 -26.84 23.74
C GLN A 596 -21.38 -27.91 24.50
N ASN A 597 -20.06 -27.90 24.36
CA ASN A 597 -19.18 -28.51 25.35
C ASN A 597 -18.50 -27.42 26.17
N SER A 598 -18.58 -27.60 27.49
CA SER A 598 -18.02 -26.71 28.51
C SER A 598 -16.51 -26.60 28.37
N ALA A 599 -16.04 -25.40 28.04
CA ALA A 599 -14.68 -24.96 28.26
C ALA A 599 -14.72 -23.78 29.23
N ILE A 600 -13.75 -23.77 30.15
CA ILE A 600 -13.39 -22.75 31.16
C ILE A 600 -14.20 -21.43 31.08
N ASP A 601 -14.79 -21.03 32.20
CA ASP A 601 -15.71 -19.90 32.31
C ASP A 601 -15.14 -18.56 31.79
N ALA A 602 -15.38 -18.31 30.50
CA ALA A 602 -15.05 -17.10 29.75
C ALA A 602 -15.62 -15.82 30.40
N GLN A 603 -16.74 -15.94 31.12
CA GLN A 603 -17.34 -14.84 31.85
C GLN A 603 -16.47 -14.47 33.07
N SER A 604 -15.93 -15.46 33.79
CA SER A 604 -14.99 -15.23 34.90
C SER A 604 -13.65 -14.65 34.42
N GLU A 605 -13.13 -15.11 33.28
CA GLU A 605 -11.90 -14.56 32.69
C GLU A 605 -12.09 -13.08 32.32
N PHE A 606 -13.17 -12.75 31.62
CA PHE A 606 -13.44 -11.36 31.26
C PHE A 606 -13.83 -10.49 32.47
N ALA A 607 -14.51 -11.05 33.48
CA ALA A 607 -14.79 -10.37 34.74
C ALA A 607 -13.48 -9.94 35.42
N THR A 608 -12.47 -10.80 35.36
CA THR A 608 -11.13 -10.51 35.90
C THR A 608 -10.48 -9.37 35.11
N VAL A 609 -10.53 -9.42 33.77
CA VAL A 609 -10.04 -8.33 32.90
C VAL A 609 -10.69 -6.98 33.23
N LEU A 610 -12.01 -6.97 33.47
CA LEU A 610 -12.72 -5.74 33.86
C LEU A 610 -12.27 -5.22 35.24
N ARG A 611 -12.16 -6.10 36.24
CA ARG A 611 -11.70 -5.72 37.59
C ARG A 611 -10.27 -5.17 37.56
N ASP A 612 -9.37 -5.84 36.84
CA ASP A 612 -7.96 -5.45 36.73
C ASP A 612 -7.79 -4.08 36.07
N ASN A 613 -8.81 -3.59 35.37
CA ASN A 613 -8.81 -2.31 34.71
C ASN A 613 -9.71 -1.27 35.38
N GLY A 614 -9.91 -1.47 36.68
CA GLY A 614 -10.56 -0.54 37.58
C GLY A 614 -12.08 -0.51 37.43
N CYS A 615 -12.70 -1.58 36.90
CA CYS A 615 -14.16 -1.71 36.94
C CYS A 615 -14.61 -2.34 38.25
N ILE A 616 -15.69 -1.79 38.80
CA ILE A 616 -16.44 -2.42 39.88
C ILE A 616 -17.39 -3.42 39.22
N VAL A 617 -16.98 -4.68 39.19
CA VAL A 617 -17.78 -5.80 38.64
C VAL A 617 -18.72 -6.30 39.74
N ASP A 618 -19.88 -5.67 39.86
CA ASP A 618 -21.01 -6.04 40.72
C ASP A 618 -22.28 -6.36 39.90
N GLY A 619 -23.26 -7.02 40.52
CA GLY A 619 -24.49 -7.45 39.84
C GLY A 619 -24.26 -8.49 38.73
N ASN A 620 -25.06 -8.43 37.66
CA ASN A 620 -25.01 -9.37 36.53
C ASN A 620 -23.85 -9.10 35.53
N HIS A 621 -22.83 -8.34 35.91
CA HIS A 621 -21.68 -8.04 35.05
C HIS A 621 -20.53 -9.07 35.25
N PRO A 622 -19.76 -9.40 34.19
CA PRO A 622 -19.97 -9.02 32.80
C PRO A 622 -21.12 -9.80 32.17
N VAL A 623 -21.94 -9.08 31.41
CA VAL A 623 -22.98 -9.60 30.52
C VAL A 623 -22.35 -9.95 29.17
N MET A 624 -22.51 -11.20 28.73
CA MET A 624 -21.81 -11.76 27.56
C MET A 624 -22.77 -11.94 26.37
N ASP A 625 -23.53 -10.90 26.04
CA ASP A 625 -24.65 -10.94 25.08
C ASP A 625 -24.33 -10.31 23.70
N GLY A 626 -23.08 -9.89 23.49
CA GLY A 626 -22.66 -9.19 22.27
C GLY A 626 -23.14 -7.74 22.17
N LEU A 627 -23.82 -7.22 23.21
CA LEU A 627 -24.29 -5.85 23.29
C LEU A 627 -23.33 -4.99 24.11
N SER A 628 -23.48 -3.68 23.92
CA SER A 628 -22.70 -2.67 24.64
C SER A 628 -23.24 -2.46 26.05
N HIS A 629 -22.36 -2.59 27.05
CA HIS A 629 -22.70 -2.42 28.47
C HIS A 629 -21.87 -1.32 29.11
N ARG A 630 -22.52 -0.54 29.99
CA ARG A 630 -21.86 0.45 30.84
C ARG A 630 -21.60 -0.16 32.21
N ILE A 631 -20.37 0.00 32.69
CA ILE A 631 -19.93 -0.49 33.99
C ILE A 631 -19.32 0.64 34.81
N LYS A 632 -19.50 0.57 36.12
CA LYS A 632 -18.92 1.54 37.04
C LYS A 632 -17.42 1.30 37.14
N VAL A 633 -16.63 2.37 37.18
CA VAL A 633 -15.19 2.32 37.42
C VAL A 633 -14.82 3.02 38.71
N GLU A 634 -13.68 2.66 39.28
CA GLU A 634 -13.15 3.29 40.49
C GLU A 634 -13.00 4.81 40.30
N GLY A 635 -13.55 5.57 41.24
CA GLY A 635 -13.59 7.04 41.18
C GLY A 635 -14.85 7.63 40.53
N ASP A 636 -15.80 6.81 40.09
CA ASP A 636 -17.13 7.27 39.64
C ASP A 636 -18.01 7.76 40.81
N ARG A 637 -18.71 8.89 40.58
CA ARG A 637 -19.71 9.41 41.53
C ARG A 637 -20.90 8.45 41.64
N PRO A 638 -21.74 8.53 42.70
CA PRO A 638 -22.96 7.74 42.79
C PRO A 638 -23.85 7.93 41.54
N GLY A 639 -24.13 6.84 40.82
CA GLY A 639 -24.91 6.84 39.56
C GLY A 639 -24.09 6.95 38.26
N GLU A 640 -22.80 7.28 38.34
CA GLU A 640 -21.92 7.40 37.17
C GLU A 640 -21.35 6.02 36.75
N LYS A 641 -21.26 5.77 35.43
CA LYS A 641 -20.69 4.56 34.85
C LYS A 641 -19.73 4.92 33.72
N SER A 642 -18.45 5.13 34.01
CA SER A 642 -17.46 5.61 33.04
C SER A 642 -16.73 4.50 32.27
N GLY A 643 -16.97 3.23 32.61
CA GLY A 643 -16.49 2.07 31.86
C GLY A 643 -17.48 1.61 30.81
N PHE A 644 -16.96 1.08 29.71
CA PHE A 644 -17.73 0.52 28.60
C PHE A 644 -17.12 -0.82 28.19
N TYR A 645 -17.94 -1.82 27.95
CA TYR A 645 -17.47 -3.07 27.34
C TYR A 645 -18.50 -3.70 26.42
N VAL A 646 -18.04 -4.55 25.51
CA VAL A 646 -18.86 -5.47 24.71
C VAL A 646 -18.16 -6.81 24.66
N VAL A 647 -18.90 -7.91 24.79
CA VAL A 647 -18.32 -9.25 24.70
C VAL A 647 -19.14 -10.14 23.77
N HIS A 648 -18.45 -10.63 22.76
CA HIS A 648 -18.96 -11.53 21.75
C HIS A 648 -18.68 -12.98 22.17
N MET A 649 -19.74 -13.75 22.36
CA MET A 649 -19.67 -15.21 22.54
C MET A 649 -19.79 -15.94 21.18
N ASP A 650 -20.01 -15.20 20.09
CA ASP A 650 -20.07 -15.74 18.75
C ASP A 650 -18.67 -15.95 18.17
N GLY A 651 -18.09 -17.11 18.49
CA GLY A 651 -16.87 -17.60 17.88
C GLY A 651 -15.93 -18.09 18.95
N HIS A 652 -14.71 -17.57 18.89
CA HIS A 652 -13.81 -17.58 20.02
C HIS A 652 -14.18 -16.40 20.93
N PRO A 653 -14.63 -16.61 22.18
CA PRO A 653 -15.14 -15.52 23.01
C PRO A 653 -14.15 -14.36 23.06
N ALA A 654 -14.61 -13.18 22.69
CA ALA A 654 -13.77 -12.01 22.51
C ALA A 654 -14.49 -10.77 23.00
N GLY A 655 -13.77 -9.93 23.73
CA GLY A 655 -14.33 -8.76 24.39
C GLY A 655 -13.50 -7.53 24.11
N TYR A 656 -14.17 -6.39 24.10
CA TYR A 656 -13.57 -5.09 24.06
C TYR A 656 -13.97 -4.33 25.31
N PHE A 657 -13.00 -3.66 25.95
CA PHE A 657 -13.23 -2.84 27.13
C PHE A 657 -12.54 -1.48 26.96
N ASN A 658 -13.20 -0.43 27.43
CA ASN A 658 -12.67 0.93 27.47
C ASN A 658 -13.04 1.63 28.79
N ASN A 659 -12.03 2.16 29.47
CA ASN A 659 -12.17 3.01 30.65
C ASN A 659 -11.97 4.49 30.26
N HIS A 660 -13.05 5.28 30.25
CA HIS A 660 -12.97 6.66 29.76
C HIS A 660 -12.22 7.61 30.71
N ARG A 661 -12.03 7.23 31.99
CA ARG A 661 -11.28 7.99 33.00
C ARG A 661 -9.78 7.76 32.88
N THR A 662 -9.35 6.49 32.79
CA THR A 662 -7.93 6.14 32.73
C THR A 662 -7.38 6.10 31.31
N LYS A 663 -8.27 6.17 30.29
CA LYS A 663 -7.98 5.95 28.87
C LYS A 663 -7.44 4.56 28.57
N ALA A 664 -7.67 3.58 29.46
CA ALA A 664 -7.30 2.19 29.23
C ALA A 664 -8.25 1.56 28.22
N GLU A 665 -7.68 0.88 27.22
CA GLU A 665 -8.41 0.19 26.16
C GLU A 665 -7.84 -1.23 26.02
N ILE A 666 -8.71 -2.23 26.16
CA ILE A 666 -8.32 -3.64 26.15
C ILE A 666 -9.11 -4.44 25.14
N ARG A 667 -8.40 -5.32 24.47
CA ARG A 667 -8.96 -6.39 23.65
C ARG A 667 -8.66 -7.71 24.33
N TRP A 668 -9.71 -8.46 24.62
CA TRP A 668 -9.65 -9.75 25.27
C TRP A 668 -10.13 -10.84 24.31
N LYS A 669 -9.51 -12.02 24.42
CA LYS A 669 -9.89 -13.25 23.73
C LYS A 669 -9.71 -14.39 24.73
N ALA A 670 -10.70 -15.25 24.89
CA ALA A 670 -10.68 -16.33 25.87
C ALA A 670 -9.58 -17.35 25.58
N LYS A 671 -8.71 -17.61 26.55
CA LYS A 671 -7.58 -18.54 26.34
C LYS A 671 -8.06 -20.01 26.35
N GLY A 672 -7.57 -20.81 25.41
CA GLY A 672 -7.82 -22.27 25.34
C GLY A 672 -9.02 -22.72 24.50
N TYR A 673 -9.61 -21.82 23.70
CA TYR A 673 -10.82 -22.12 22.94
C TYR A 673 -10.50 -22.49 21.46
N SER A 674 -10.58 -23.78 21.11
CA SER A 674 -10.46 -24.30 19.74
C SER A 674 -11.83 -24.67 19.16
N LEU A 675 -12.22 -24.00 18.07
CA LEU A 675 -13.49 -24.26 17.36
C LEU A 675 -13.40 -25.51 16.49
N THR A 676 -14.41 -26.39 16.54
CA THR A 676 -14.56 -27.49 15.57
C THR A 676 -14.94 -26.97 14.18
N GLU A 677 -14.79 -27.79 13.15
CA GLU A 677 -15.12 -27.39 11.76
C GLU A 677 -16.62 -27.07 11.58
N GLU A 678 -17.49 -27.75 12.33
CA GLU A 678 -18.94 -27.49 12.37
C GLU A 678 -19.25 -26.13 13.01
N GLN A 679 -18.52 -25.77 14.06
CA GLN A 679 -18.67 -24.47 14.72
C GLN A 679 -18.15 -23.33 13.83
N LYS A 680 -17.04 -23.53 13.10
CA LYS A 680 -16.54 -22.55 12.12
C LYS A 680 -17.55 -22.29 11.01
N ALA A 681 -18.20 -23.32 10.49
CA ALA A 681 -19.26 -23.18 9.49
C ALA A 681 -20.49 -22.42 10.03
N THR A 682 -20.85 -22.67 11.30
CA THR A 682 -21.95 -21.97 11.98
C THR A 682 -21.63 -20.48 12.12
N PHE A 683 -20.41 -20.14 12.52
CA PHE A 683 -19.96 -18.75 12.65
C PHE A 683 -19.90 -18.02 11.32
N ALA A 684 -19.43 -18.67 10.26
CA ALA A 684 -19.41 -18.06 8.93
C ALA A 684 -20.83 -17.69 8.44
N ALA A 685 -21.80 -18.60 8.63
CA ALA A 685 -23.20 -18.33 8.29
C ALA A 685 -23.81 -17.21 9.14
N GLN A 686 -23.57 -17.19 10.47
CA GLN A 686 -24.08 -16.14 11.35
C GLN A 686 -23.46 -14.76 11.07
N VAL A 687 -22.16 -14.71 10.76
CA VAL A 687 -21.49 -13.46 10.37
C VAL A 687 -22.06 -12.93 9.06
N ALA A 688 -22.32 -13.80 8.08
CA ALA A 688 -22.94 -13.42 6.81
C ALA A 688 -24.34 -12.83 7.02
N ILE A 689 -25.17 -13.47 7.86
CA ILE A 689 -26.51 -13.00 8.22
C ILE A 689 -26.44 -11.63 8.90
N LYS A 690 -25.60 -11.47 9.94
CA LYS A 690 -25.43 -10.18 10.64
C LYS A 690 -24.91 -9.07 9.73
N GLN A 691 -24.03 -9.39 8.77
CA GLN A 691 -23.55 -8.40 7.78
C GLN A 691 -24.68 -7.97 6.83
N GLN A 692 -25.55 -8.90 6.43
CA GLN A 692 -26.71 -8.61 5.61
C GLN A 692 -27.74 -7.75 6.35
N GLU A 693 -28.00 -8.07 7.63
CA GLU A 693 -28.88 -7.28 8.50
C GLU A 693 -28.35 -5.85 8.70
N ARG A 694 -27.06 -5.69 9.02
CA ARG A 694 -26.44 -4.35 9.16
C ARG A 694 -26.52 -3.51 7.88
N LYS A 695 -26.31 -4.13 6.71
CA LYS A 695 -26.46 -3.44 5.41
C LYS A 695 -27.90 -3.01 5.17
N ALA A 696 -28.87 -3.84 5.53
CA ALA A 696 -30.28 -3.50 5.43
C ALA A 696 -30.66 -2.35 6.39
N GLU A 697 -30.22 -2.41 7.65
CA GLU A 697 -30.42 -1.33 8.64
C GLU A 697 -29.79 -0.01 8.18
N GLN A 698 -28.56 -0.06 7.65
CA GLN A 698 -27.86 1.10 7.10
C GLN A 698 -28.62 1.71 5.91
N GLN A 699 -29.18 0.87 5.03
CA GLN A 699 -29.99 1.34 3.90
C GLN A 699 -31.28 2.03 4.35
N VAL A 700 -31.95 1.48 5.38
CA VAL A 700 -33.13 2.12 5.98
C VAL A 700 -32.76 3.49 6.58
N GLN A 701 -31.61 3.58 7.25
CA GLN A 701 -31.10 4.85 7.77
C GLN A 701 -30.82 5.86 6.66
N TYR A 702 -30.22 5.45 5.55
CA TYR A 702 -29.96 6.33 4.39
C TYR A 702 -31.23 6.93 3.81
N VAL A 703 -32.27 6.10 3.61
CA VAL A 703 -33.56 6.58 3.09
C VAL A 703 -34.19 7.61 4.04
N LYS A 704 -34.21 7.32 5.35
CA LYS A 704 -34.75 8.23 6.36
C LYS A 704 -34.02 9.58 6.39
N VAL A 705 -32.69 9.56 6.32
CA VAL A 705 -31.89 10.79 6.30
C VAL A 705 -32.10 11.56 4.99
N ALA A 706 -32.15 10.88 3.85
CA ALA A 706 -32.41 11.49 2.55
C ALA A 706 -33.75 12.24 2.50
N GLU A 707 -34.81 11.67 3.08
CA GLU A 707 -36.12 12.33 3.21
C GLU A 707 -36.04 13.60 4.06
N ALA A 708 -35.41 13.53 5.23
CA ALA A 708 -35.23 14.70 6.09
C ALA A 708 -34.44 15.81 5.38
N ILE A 709 -33.36 15.48 4.67
CA ILE A 709 -32.59 16.48 3.91
C ILE A 709 -33.41 17.14 2.81
N LYS A 710 -34.33 16.42 2.15
CA LYS A 710 -35.26 17.02 1.18
C LYS A 710 -36.16 18.05 1.86
N GLU A 711 -36.74 17.72 3.02
CA GLU A 711 -37.56 18.66 3.80
C GLU A 711 -36.78 19.93 4.18
N LEU A 712 -35.53 19.78 4.65
CA LEU A 712 -34.68 20.93 4.97
C LEU A 712 -34.41 21.78 3.75
N LEU A 713 -34.08 21.16 2.62
CA LEU A 713 -33.81 21.88 1.39
C LEU A 713 -35.05 22.63 0.91
N ASP A 714 -36.26 22.09 1.04
CA ASP A 714 -37.48 22.76 0.58
C ASP A 714 -37.74 24.09 1.29
N ILE A 715 -37.41 24.18 2.58
CA ILE A 715 -37.58 25.41 3.38
C ILE A 715 -36.34 26.32 3.38
N ALA A 716 -35.18 25.80 2.99
CA ALA A 716 -33.92 26.53 3.09
C ALA A 716 -33.86 27.69 2.07
N PRO A 717 -33.53 28.92 2.50
CA PRO A 717 -33.37 30.06 1.61
C PRO A 717 -32.17 29.89 0.68
N GLN A 718 -32.20 30.59 -0.46
CA GLN A 718 -31.07 30.64 -1.40
C GLN A 718 -29.89 31.39 -0.79
N ALA A 719 -28.68 30.88 -1.04
CA ALA A 719 -27.45 31.56 -0.66
C ALA A 719 -27.19 32.77 -1.54
N THR A 720 -26.69 33.85 -0.96
CA THR A 720 -26.21 35.02 -1.71
C THR A 720 -24.68 34.99 -1.79
N ALA A 721 -24.12 35.79 -2.70
CA ALA A 721 -22.68 35.99 -2.81
C ALA A 721 -22.03 36.62 -1.55
N ASP A 722 -22.85 37.10 -0.59
CA ASP A 722 -22.38 37.70 0.65
C ASP A 722 -21.97 36.67 1.71
N HIS A 723 -22.19 35.38 1.47
CA HIS A 723 -21.77 34.35 2.43
C HIS A 723 -20.23 34.36 2.59
N PRO A 724 -19.67 34.40 3.82
CA PRO A 724 -18.24 34.61 4.04
C PRO A 724 -17.33 33.61 3.32
N TYR A 725 -17.73 32.33 3.27
CA TYR A 725 -16.98 31.31 2.52
C TYR A 725 -16.94 31.58 1.01
N LEU A 726 -18.04 32.05 0.41
CA LEU A 726 -18.11 32.34 -1.01
C LEU A 726 -17.23 33.54 -1.37
N GLN A 727 -17.19 34.55 -0.48
CA GLN A 727 -16.29 35.69 -0.63
C GLN A 727 -14.81 35.29 -0.50
N ASP A 728 -14.46 34.49 0.52
CA ASP A 728 -13.09 33.99 0.72
C ASP A 728 -12.60 33.16 -0.46
N LYS A 729 -13.46 32.30 -1.00
CA LYS A 729 -13.13 31.42 -2.13
C LYS A 729 -13.34 32.05 -3.49
N ASN A 730 -13.89 33.27 -3.56
CA ASN A 730 -14.33 33.91 -4.80
C ASN A 730 -15.22 32.97 -5.66
N ALA A 731 -16.12 32.24 -4.99
CA ALA A 731 -17.01 31.26 -5.59
C ALA A 731 -18.44 31.81 -5.72
N ARG A 732 -19.15 31.43 -6.79
CA ARG A 732 -20.55 31.80 -7.00
C ARG A 732 -21.48 30.95 -6.13
N PRO A 733 -22.66 31.46 -5.75
CA PRO A 733 -23.63 30.69 -4.99
C PRO A 733 -24.34 29.58 -5.79
N ASN A 734 -24.47 29.66 -7.13
CA ASN A 734 -24.99 28.60 -8.03
C ASN A 734 -26.14 27.70 -7.49
N GLY A 735 -27.19 28.28 -6.90
CA GLY A 735 -28.31 27.52 -6.36
C GLY A 735 -28.04 26.78 -5.03
N LEU A 736 -26.94 27.10 -4.35
CA LEU A 736 -26.70 26.70 -2.96
C LEU A 736 -27.73 27.31 -2.03
N LYS A 737 -28.03 26.61 -0.95
CA LYS A 737 -28.96 27.07 0.08
C LYS A 737 -28.23 27.44 1.36
N ILE A 738 -28.93 28.10 2.27
CA ILE A 738 -28.46 28.40 3.62
C ILE A 738 -29.36 27.66 4.61
N VAL A 739 -28.77 27.08 5.64
CA VAL A 739 -29.55 26.50 6.75
C VAL A 739 -30.41 27.61 7.38
N PRO A 740 -31.75 27.45 7.44
CA PRO A 740 -32.65 28.50 7.92
C PRO A 740 -32.43 28.80 9.42
N HIS A 741 -32.98 29.91 9.90
CA HIS A 741 -32.79 30.34 11.30
C HIS A 741 -33.61 29.54 12.32
N ASN A 742 -34.60 28.79 11.87
CA ASN A 742 -35.49 27.98 12.68
C ASN A 742 -36.05 26.82 11.84
N THR A 743 -36.82 25.94 12.47
CA THR A 743 -37.46 24.77 11.86
C THR A 743 -38.85 25.08 11.30
N ASP A 744 -39.19 26.35 11.08
CA ASP A 744 -40.52 26.72 10.59
C ASP A 744 -40.71 26.16 9.17
N GLY A 745 -41.79 25.41 8.96
CA GLY A 745 -42.08 24.75 7.68
C GLY A 745 -41.58 23.30 7.57
N LEU A 746 -40.83 22.78 8.54
CA LEU A 746 -40.55 21.35 8.63
C LEU A 746 -41.76 20.58 9.19
N PRO A 747 -41.95 19.30 8.80
CA PRO A 747 -42.92 18.43 9.43
C PRO A 747 -42.72 18.33 10.95
N HIS A 748 -43.81 18.18 11.70
CA HIS A 748 -43.76 18.11 13.17
C HIS A 748 -42.96 16.92 13.69
N ASP A 749 -42.86 15.84 12.92
CA ASP A 749 -42.11 14.62 13.19
C ASP A 749 -40.71 14.60 12.55
N SER A 750 -40.29 15.71 11.91
CA SER A 750 -38.97 15.79 11.28
C SER A 750 -37.85 15.58 12.31
N ILE A 751 -36.83 14.82 11.91
CA ILE A 751 -35.64 14.55 12.73
C ILE A 751 -34.64 15.71 12.73
N ILE A 752 -34.93 16.81 12.05
CA ILE A 752 -34.02 17.95 11.95
C ILE A 752 -34.17 18.89 13.14
N ARG A 753 -33.03 19.35 13.65
CA ARG A 753 -32.91 20.39 14.67
C ARG A 753 -31.93 21.44 14.17
N ILE A 754 -32.26 22.71 14.37
CA ILE A 754 -31.44 23.84 13.92
C ILE A 754 -31.02 24.65 15.15
N CYS A 755 -29.72 24.70 15.38
CA CYS A 755 -29.09 25.53 16.40
C CYS A 755 -28.86 26.94 15.85
N ARG A 756 -28.93 27.95 16.72
CA ARG A 756 -28.55 29.32 16.36
C ARG A 756 -27.05 29.51 16.39
N GLU A 757 -26.41 28.87 17.38
CA GLU A 757 -24.97 28.96 17.60
C GLU A 757 -24.35 27.57 17.76
N ARG A 758 -23.08 27.44 17.40
CA ARG A 758 -22.36 26.16 17.43
C ARG A 758 -22.23 25.57 18.83
N GLN A 759 -22.17 26.42 19.84
CA GLN A 759 -22.06 26.03 21.26
C GLN A 759 -23.25 25.18 21.70
N GLU A 760 -24.41 25.33 21.06
CA GLU A 760 -25.65 24.60 21.37
C GLU A 760 -25.66 23.18 20.79
N VAL A 761 -24.88 22.92 19.73
CA VAL A 761 -24.91 21.65 18.98
C VAL A 761 -24.70 20.44 19.88
N LYS A 762 -23.77 20.55 20.84
CA LYS A 762 -23.49 19.45 21.76
C LYS A 762 -24.70 19.15 22.64
N THR A 763 -25.28 20.18 23.26
CA THR A 763 -26.46 20.04 24.12
C THR A 763 -27.65 19.48 23.35
N VAL A 764 -27.91 19.98 22.14
CA VAL A 764 -29.03 19.50 21.31
C VAL A 764 -28.83 18.05 20.87
N ARG A 765 -27.60 17.62 20.56
CA ARG A 765 -27.29 16.21 20.27
C ARG A 765 -27.46 15.31 21.50
N ASP A 766 -27.12 15.81 22.70
CA ASP A 766 -27.30 15.07 23.95
C ASP A 766 -28.80 14.93 24.31
N GLU A 767 -29.62 15.96 24.02
CA GLU A 767 -31.08 15.96 24.26
C GLU A 767 -31.89 15.20 23.18
N HIS A 768 -31.39 15.19 21.95
CA HIS A 768 -32.03 14.57 20.79
C HIS A 768 -31.03 13.70 19.99
N PRO A 769 -30.62 12.54 20.53
CA PRO A 769 -29.55 11.72 19.95
C PRO A 769 -29.88 11.17 18.54
N ASP A 770 -31.16 11.00 18.23
CA ASP A 770 -31.63 10.48 16.94
C ASP A 770 -31.89 11.58 15.89
N SER A 771 -31.59 12.85 16.21
CA SER A 771 -31.86 14.01 15.35
C SER A 771 -30.63 14.47 14.56
N LEU A 772 -30.88 14.99 13.35
CA LEU A 772 -29.88 15.67 12.53
C LEU A 772 -29.79 17.14 12.97
N VAL A 773 -28.61 17.55 13.45
CA VAL A 773 -28.39 18.90 13.99
C VAL A 773 -27.62 19.76 13.01
N PHE A 774 -28.21 20.89 12.61
CA PHE A 774 -27.63 21.90 11.73
C PHE A 774 -27.42 23.22 12.48
N VAL A 775 -26.58 24.10 11.93
CA VAL A 775 -26.35 25.45 12.48
C VAL A 775 -26.87 26.46 11.46
N ALA A 776 -27.74 27.37 11.92
CA ALA A 776 -28.31 28.42 11.09
C ALA A 776 -27.22 29.27 10.44
N GLY A 777 -27.39 29.60 9.16
CA GLY A 777 -26.44 30.41 8.41
C GLY A 777 -25.32 29.65 7.69
N ASP A 778 -25.11 28.36 8.00
CA ASP A 778 -24.19 27.51 7.22
C ASP A 778 -24.71 27.34 5.78
N LEU A 779 -23.80 27.31 4.80
CA LEU A 779 -24.16 26.89 3.43
C LEU A 779 -24.58 25.43 3.43
N LEU A 780 -25.54 25.09 2.58
CA LEU A 780 -26.10 23.77 2.41
C LEU A 780 -26.01 23.36 0.93
N LEU A 781 -25.17 22.35 0.68
CA LEU A 781 -24.91 21.77 -0.64
C LEU A 781 -25.61 20.42 -0.74
N PRO A 782 -26.68 20.28 -1.54
CA PRO A 782 -27.34 18.99 -1.74
C PRO A 782 -26.47 18.00 -2.51
N ILE A 783 -26.52 16.72 -2.16
CA ILE A 783 -25.76 15.63 -2.79
C ILE A 783 -26.74 14.69 -3.50
N TYR A 784 -26.55 14.53 -4.80
CA TYR A 784 -27.45 13.83 -5.71
C TYR A 784 -26.86 12.52 -6.23
N ASP A 785 -27.73 11.55 -6.51
CA ASP A 785 -27.40 10.42 -7.36
C ASP A 785 -27.47 10.81 -8.86
N PRO A 786 -27.04 9.94 -9.78
CA PRO A 786 -27.16 10.21 -11.21
C PRO A 786 -28.61 10.40 -11.68
N GLN A 787 -29.62 9.96 -10.93
CA GLN A 787 -31.04 10.12 -11.23
C GLN A 787 -31.61 11.44 -10.71
N GLY A 788 -30.85 12.19 -9.91
CA GLY A 788 -31.25 13.45 -9.29
C GLY A 788 -31.95 13.32 -7.94
N ASN A 789 -31.96 12.15 -7.33
CA ASN A 789 -32.45 11.99 -5.96
C ASN A 789 -31.40 12.51 -4.98
N ILE A 790 -31.86 13.25 -3.97
CA ILE A 790 -31.02 13.72 -2.88
C ILE A 790 -30.82 12.58 -1.88
N TRP A 791 -29.57 12.28 -1.55
CA TRP A 791 -29.18 11.24 -0.60
C TRP A 791 -28.39 11.78 0.60
N SER A 792 -27.84 12.99 0.48
CA SER A 792 -27.06 13.64 1.53
C SER A 792 -26.99 15.15 1.31
N ALA A 793 -26.34 15.87 2.22
CA ALA A 793 -25.92 17.24 2.05
C ALA A 793 -24.52 17.45 2.66
N GLN A 794 -23.75 18.39 2.12
CA GLN A 794 -22.57 18.96 2.77
C GLN A 794 -22.94 20.35 3.31
N THR A 795 -22.61 20.62 4.58
CA THR A 795 -22.67 21.98 5.12
C THR A 795 -21.31 22.63 5.07
N ILE A 796 -21.25 23.94 4.78
CA ILE A 796 -20.01 24.71 4.80
C ILE A 796 -20.19 25.91 5.71
N GLN A 797 -19.40 25.95 6.76
CA GLN A 797 -19.40 27.04 7.74
C GLN A 797 -18.79 28.32 7.15
N PRO A 798 -19.11 29.50 7.71
CA PRO A 798 -18.41 30.75 7.38
C PRO A 798 -16.88 30.66 7.47
N SER A 799 -16.34 29.82 8.36
CA SER A 799 -14.89 29.59 8.50
C SER A 799 -14.28 28.67 7.42
N GLY A 800 -15.11 28.12 6.53
CA GLY A 800 -14.70 27.14 5.52
C GLY A 800 -14.61 25.69 6.00
N THR A 801 -15.00 25.40 7.25
CA THR A 801 -15.15 24.02 7.73
C THR A 801 -16.31 23.36 6.97
N LYS A 802 -16.03 22.25 6.29
CA LYS A 802 -17.03 21.48 5.55
C LYS A 802 -17.42 20.26 6.36
N LEU A 803 -18.70 19.94 6.45
CA LEU A 803 -19.22 18.76 7.18
C LEU A 803 -20.21 18.00 6.29
N PHE A 804 -20.27 16.68 6.40
CA PHE A 804 -21.35 15.89 5.81
C PHE A 804 -22.41 15.51 6.85
N VAL A 805 -23.65 15.37 6.40
CA VAL A 805 -24.76 14.88 7.23
C VAL A 805 -24.48 13.45 7.71
N ALA A 806 -24.53 13.22 9.02
CA ALA A 806 -24.29 11.90 9.60
C ALA A 806 -25.40 10.91 9.24
N GLY A 807 -25.04 9.65 8.99
CA GLY A 807 -25.99 8.60 8.63
C GLY A 807 -26.60 8.74 7.22
N SER A 808 -25.97 9.52 6.34
CA SER A 808 -26.38 9.73 4.95
C SER A 808 -25.48 8.97 3.96
N GLN A 809 -25.89 8.87 2.69
CA GLN A 809 -25.13 8.20 1.64
C GLN A 809 -24.43 9.22 0.73
N LYS A 810 -23.10 9.29 0.82
CA LYS A 810 -22.25 10.19 0.00
C LYS A 810 -21.51 9.44 -1.12
N GLU A 811 -21.06 8.22 -0.86
CA GLU A 811 -20.19 7.48 -1.78
C GLU A 811 -20.84 7.31 -3.16
N GLY A 812 -20.14 7.74 -4.22
CA GLY A 812 -20.62 7.73 -5.60
C GLY A 812 -21.61 8.85 -5.96
N HIS A 813 -22.03 9.67 -5.00
CA HIS A 813 -22.96 10.77 -5.19
C HIS A 813 -22.22 12.11 -5.26
N PHE A 814 -22.83 13.11 -5.89
CA PHE A 814 -22.14 14.34 -6.30
C PHE A 814 -23.05 15.59 -6.29
N HIS A 815 -22.45 16.76 -6.52
CA HIS A 815 -23.19 18.00 -6.78
C HIS A 815 -22.77 18.60 -8.12
N VAL A 816 -23.70 19.25 -8.83
CA VAL A 816 -23.41 19.87 -10.13
C VAL A 816 -23.34 21.38 -9.96
N VAL A 817 -22.31 22.00 -10.53
CA VAL A 817 -22.01 23.42 -10.41
C VAL A 817 -22.05 24.08 -11.80
N GLY A 818 -22.82 25.16 -11.91
CA GLY A 818 -22.91 26.03 -13.09
C GLY A 818 -23.64 25.44 -14.31
N GLY A 819 -23.47 26.08 -15.49
CA GLY A 819 -24.11 25.67 -16.75
C GLY A 819 -25.40 26.42 -17.14
N ASN A 820 -25.56 27.69 -16.74
CA ASN A 820 -26.76 28.52 -16.95
C ASN A 820 -28.06 27.95 -16.34
N SER A 821 -27.94 27.02 -15.40
CA SER A 821 -29.06 26.33 -14.74
C SER A 821 -28.76 26.15 -13.24
N GLU A 822 -29.78 26.28 -12.39
CA GLU A 822 -29.66 26.11 -10.95
C GLU A 822 -30.47 24.89 -10.46
N GLY A 823 -30.01 24.25 -9.39
CA GLY A 823 -30.71 23.13 -8.75
C GLY A 823 -30.86 21.88 -9.64
N LEU A 824 -32.03 21.25 -9.64
CA LEU A 824 -32.30 20.01 -10.41
C LEU A 824 -32.07 20.18 -11.93
N ALA A 825 -32.18 21.42 -12.44
CA ALA A 825 -31.91 21.73 -13.85
C ALA A 825 -30.43 21.58 -14.22
N ALA A 826 -29.51 21.63 -13.25
CA ALA A 826 -28.08 21.41 -13.48
C ALA A 826 -27.76 19.95 -13.86
N LEU A 827 -28.56 18.97 -13.41
CA LEU A 827 -28.44 17.60 -13.89
C LEU A 827 -28.86 17.46 -15.36
N THR A 828 -29.88 18.20 -15.78
CA THR A 828 -30.28 18.30 -17.21
C THR A 828 -29.22 19.04 -18.04
N ALA A 829 -28.43 19.93 -17.43
CA ALA A 829 -27.28 20.52 -18.11
C ALA A 829 -26.18 19.48 -18.40
N LEU A 830 -25.98 18.49 -17.52
CA LEU A 830 -25.08 17.36 -17.80
C LEU A 830 -25.59 16.50 -18.97
N ASP A 831 -26.90 16.36 -19.17
CA ASP A 831 -27.46 15.65 -20.34
C ASP A 831 -27.10 16.33 -21.67
N ASN A 832 -26.94 17.65 -21.67
CA ASN A 832 -26.57 18.44 -22.86
C ASN A 832 -25.07 18.73 -22.97
N ALA A 833 -24.30 18.49 -21.91
CA ALA A 833 -22.85 18.70 -21.91
C ALA A 833 -22.16 17.76 -22.90
N LYS A 834 -21.21 18.30 -23.68
CA LYS A 834 -20.39 17.51 -24.63
C LYS A 834 -19.34 16.66 -23.91
N THR A 835 -18.93 17.08 -22.73
CA THR A 835 -17.89 16.47 -21.90
C THR A 835 -18.32 16.62 -20.45
N ILE A 836 -18.13 15.58 -19.64
CA ILE A 836 -18.37 15.62 -18.20
C ILE A 836 -17.06 16.00 -17.52
N ILE A 837 -17.08 17.03 -16.70
CA ILE A 837 -15.92 17.46 -15.91
C ILE A 837 -16.23 17.19 -14.45
N ILE A 838 -15.32 16.53 -13.74
CA ILE A 838 -15.44 16.20 -12.32
C ILE A 838 -14.26 16.84 -11.58
N ALA A 839 -14.54 17.64 -10.56
CA ALA A 839 -13.56 18.26 -9.69
C ALA A 839 -13.68 17.71 -8.26
N GLU A 840 -12.58 17.76 -7.52
CA GLU A 840 -12.55 17.27 -6.14
C GLU A 840 -13.45 18.09 -5.21
N GLY A 841 -13.35 19.42 -5.20
CA GLY A 841 -14.13 20.29 -4.31
C GLY A 841 -15.12 21.22 -5.02
N TYR A 842 -16.06 21.80 -4.27
CA TYR A 842 -17.04 22.78 -4.79
C TYR A 842 -16.38 24.03 -5.40
N SER A 843 -15.40 24.62 -4.72
CA SER A 843 -14.71 25.84 -5.21
C SER A 843 -13.94 25.59 -6.50
N THR A 844 -13.28 24.43 -6.59
CA THR A 844 -12.60 23.96 -7.80
C THR A 844 -13.60 23.74 -8.93
N ALA A 845 -14.72 23.06 -8.65
CA ALA A 845 -15.80 22.85 -9.61
C ALA A 845 -16.38 24.17 -10.14
N ASP A 846 -16.65 25.14 -9.26
CA ASP A 846 -17.15 26.46 -9.67
C ASP A 846 -16.14 27.22 -10.51
N THR A 847 -14.86 27.25 -10.10
CA THR A 847 -13.80 27.91 -10.86
C THR A 847 -13.68 27.33 -12.26
N VAL A 848 -13.67 26.00 -12.39
CA VAL A 848 -13.60 25.34 -13.70
C VAL A 848 -14.88 25.59 -14.51
N SER A 849 -16.04 25.61 -13.86
CA SER A 849 -17.31 25.94 -14.52
C SER A 849 -17.32 27.38 -15.05
N GLN A 850 -16.78 28.34 -14.30
CA GLN A 850 -16.61 29.73 -14.75
C GLN A 850 -15.68 29.82 -15.96
N ALA A 851 -14.51 29.15 -15.89
CA ALA A 851 -13.52 29.16 -16.96
C ALA A 851 -14.04 28.53 -18.27
N MET A 852 -14.76 27.41 -18.17
CA MET A 852 -15.23 26.65 -19.33
C MET A 852 -16.66 26.96 -19.77
N ASN A 853 -17.38 27.78 -19.00
CA ASN A 853 -18.79 28.11 -19.18
C ASN A 853 -19.68 26.85 -19.39
N CYS A 854 -19.45 25.82 -18.57
CA CYS A 854 -20.14 24.53 -18.67
C CYS A 854 -20.41 23.93 -17.27
N PRO A 855 -21.31 22.93 -17.14
CA PRO A 855 -21.58 22.28 -15.87
C PRO A 855 -20.38 21.40 -15.44
N VAL A 856 -20.00 21.50 -14.17
CA VAL A 856 -18.91 20.72 -13.55
C VAL A 856 -19.43 20.00 -12.32
N VAL A 857 -19.01 18.76 -12.12
CA VAL A 857 -19.41 17.92 -11.00
C VAL A 857 -18.40 18.07 -9.85
N ALA A 858 -18.86 18.33 -8.63
CA ALA A 858 -18.06 18.28 -7.42
C ALA A 858 -18.22 16.89 -6.75
N ALA A 859 -17.10 16.19 -6.57
CA ALA A 859 -17.04 14.88 -5.88
C ALA A 859 -16.84 15.00 -4.36
N PHE A 860 -16.58 16.19 -3.86
CA PHE A 860 -16.32 16.61 -2.48
C PHE A 860 -14.97 16.22 -1.85
N ASP A 861 -14.40 15.08 -2.20
CA ASP A 861 -13.07 14.64 -1.75
C ASP A 861 -12.46 13.59 -2.69
N SER A 862 -11.14 13.45 -2.62
CA SER A 862 -10.36 12.53 -3.46
C SER A 862 -10.77 11.06 -3.37
N GLY A 863 -11.31 10.62 -2.23
CA GLY A 863 -11.81 9.26 -2.04
C GLY A 863 -13.10 8.97 -2.82
N ASN A 864 -13.85 10.00 -3.20
CA ASN A 864 -15.13 9.88 -3.90
C ASN A 864 -15.02 10.07 -5.42
N LEU A 865 -13.85 10.46 -5.94
CA LEU A 865 -13.64 10.71 -7.38
C LEU A 865 -13.90 9.46 -8.25
N ILE A 866 -13.39 8.29 -7.85
CA ILE A 866 -13.54 7.03 -8.59
C ILE A 866 -15.01 6.60 -8.67
N PRO A 867 -15.74 6.43 -7.54
CA PRO A 867 -17.12 5.97 -7.60
C PRO A 867 -18.04 6.97 -8.33
N VAL A 868 -17.82 8.28 -8.21
CA VAL A 868 -18.58 9.30 -8.96
C VAL A 868 -18.28 9.22 -10.46
N ALA A 869 -17.00 9.08 -10.84
CA ALA A 869 -16.62 8.93 -12.25
C ALA A 869 -17.28 7.70 -12.87
N GLN A 870 -17.23 6.55 -12.20
CA GLN A 870 -17.84 5.30 -12.67
C GLN A 870 -19.35 5.43 -12.84
N GLN A 871 -20.06 5.96 -11.85
CA GLN A 871 -21.51 6.14 -11.95
C GLN A 871 -21.92 7.07 -13.11
N LEU A 872 -21.17 8.16 -13.33
CA LEU A 872 -21.43 9.07 -14.45
C LEU A 872 -21.05 8.45 -15.80
N HIS A 873 -20.00 7.63 -15.85
CA HIS A 873 -19.64 6.87 -17.04
C HIS A 873 -20.71 5.85 -17.41
N ASP A 874 -21.23 5.12 -16.44
CA ASP A 874 -22.30 4.14 -16.65
C ASP A 874 -23.58 4.82 -17.19
N LYS A 875 -23.92 6.01 -16.67
CA LYS A 875 -25.06 6.79 -17.16
C LYS A 875 -24.80 7.43 -18.53
N TYR A 876 -23.58 7.90 -18.78
CA TYR A 876 -23.20 8.62 -19.99
C TYR A 876 -21.99 7.96 -20.70
N PRO A 877 -22.13 6.71 -21.18
CA PRO A 877 -21.01 5.93 -21.71
C PRO A 877 -20.38 6.58 -22.96
N ASP A 878 -21.15 7.41 -23.66
CA ASP A 878 -20.74 8.09 -24.87
C ASP A 878 -20.03 9.43 -24.64
N LYS A 879 -20.01 9.95 -23.41
CA LYS A 879 -19.46 11.28 -23.10
C LYS A 879 -18.04 11.14 -22.56
N PRO A 880 -17.06 11.89 -23.13
CA PRO A 880 -15.74 11.96 -22.54
C PRO A 880 -15.80 12.52 -21.12
N ILE A 881 -14.94 12.01 -20.23
CA ILE A 881 -14.83 12.44 -18.84
C ILE A 881 -13.46 13.08 -18.60
N VAL A 882 -13.45 14.25 -17.96
CA VAL A 882 -12.25 14.95 -17.49
C VAL A 882 -12.29 15.04 -15.97
N ILE A 883 -11.20 14.68 -15.29
CA ILE A 883 -11.05 14.80 -13.85
C ILE A 883 -10.09 15.96 -13.54
N ALA A 884 -10.61 17.05 -12.98
CA ALA A 884 -9.83 18.19 -12.48
C ALA A 884 -9.43 17.92 -11.02
N GLY A 885 -8.24 17.36 -10.83
CA GLY A 885 -7.73 16.98 -9.51
C GLY A 885 -6.83 18.04 -8.90
N ASP A 886 -6.66 17.94 -7.58
CA ASP A 886 -5.75 18.79 -6.82
C ASP A 886 -4.30 18.25 -6.93
N ASP A 887 -3.31 19.15 -6.98
CA ASP A 887 -1.89 18.82 -7.04
C ASP A 887 -1.19 19.18 -5.71
N ASP A 888 -1.35 18.30 -4.74
CA ASP A 888 -0.84 18.44 -3.38
C ASP A 888 0.67 18.19 -3.26
N GLN A 889 1.46 18.80 -4.14
CA GLN A 889 2.92 18.61 -4.17
C GLN A 889 3.59 18.92 -2.83
N HIS A 890 3.02 19.86 -2.06
CA HIS A 890 3.48 20.18 -0.71
C HIS A 890 3.35 19.01 0.28
N LEU A 891 2.41 18.07 0.04
CA LEU A 891 2.24 16.83 0.83
C LEU A 891 3.22 15.72 0.41
N VAL A 892 3.73 15.72 -0.83
CA VAL A 892 4.73 14.74 -1.30
C VAL A 892 6.02 14.85 -0.49
N ALA A 893 6.49 16.08 -0.27
CA ALA A 893 7.66 16.35 0.57
C ALA A 893 7.47 15.96 2.06
N LEU A 894 6.23 15.72 2.49
CA LEU A 894 5.87 15.41 3.87
C LEU A 894 5.58 13.92 4.09
N ASN A 895 4.85 13.29 3.16
CA ASN A 895 4.27 11.95 3.30
C ASN A 895 4.68 10.97 2.18
N GLY A 896 5.46 11.43 1.20
CA GLY A 896 5.90 10.62 0.04
C GLY A 896 4.80 10.31 -0.99
N LYS A 897 3.61 10.93 -0.88
CA LYS A 897 2.46 10.67 -1.76
C LYS A 897 1.70 11.94 -2.12
N ASN A 898 1.09 11.95 -3.30
CA ASN A 898 0.20 13.03 -3.77
C ASN A 898 -1.22 12.47 -3.92
N THR A 899 -1.96 12.40 -2.82
CA THR A 899 -3.24 11.66 -2.80
C THR A 899 -4.29 12.28 -3.73
N GLY A 900 -4.39 13.61 -3.84
CA GLY A 900 -5.29 14.28 -4.79
C GLY A 900 -4.96 13.89 -6.24
N ARG A 901 -3.68 13.98 -6.63
CA ARG A 901 -3.22 13.61 -7.98
C ARG A 901 -3.42 12.12 -8.28
N GLU A 902 -3.00 11.24 -7.37
CA GLU A 902 -3.10 9.79 -7.52
C GLU A 902 -4.58 9.37 -7.72
N LYS A 903 -5.49 9.87 -6.89
CA LYS A 903 -6.92 9.51 -6.97
C LYS A 903 -7.61 10.06 -8.20
N ALA A 904 -7.27 11.28 -8.62
CA ALA A 904 -7.78 11.84 -9.87
C ALA A 904 -7.30 11.06 -11.10
N GLN A 905 -6.05 10.59 -11.10
CA GLN A 905 -5.51 9.72 -12.15
C GLN A 905 -6.21 8.34 -12.16
N GLU A 906 -6.36 7.70 -11.00
CA GLU A 906 -7.10 6.44 -10.86
C GLU A 906 -8.55 6.57 -11.36
N ALA A 907 -9.23 7.66 -10.97
CA ALA A 907 -10.60 7.95 -11.41
C ALA A 907 -10.68 8.09 -12.93
N ALA A 908 -9.80 8.88 -13.54
CA ALA A 908 -9.75 9.06 -14.99
C ALA A 908 -9.47 7.74 -15.70
N GLN A 909 -8.53 6.92 -15.21
CA GLN A 909 -8.22 5.61 -15.77
C GLN A 909 -9.42 4.66 -15.73
N SER A 910 -10.16 4.64 -14.61
CA SER A 910 -11.30 3.73 -14.42
C SER A 910 -12.46 3.94 -15.41
N VAL A 911 -12.51 5.11 -16.06
CA VAL A 911 -13.56 5.50 -17.02
C VAL A 911 -13.02 5.89 -18.40
N ASN A 912 -11.76 5.54 -18.67
CA ASN A 912 -11.04 5.95 -19.87
C ASN A 912 -10.98 7.47 -20.12
N GLY A 913 -11.15 8.28 -19.07
CA GLY A 913 -11.10 9.74 -19.10
C GLY A 913 -9.69 10.33 -19.15
N VAL A 914 -9.61 11.63 -18.87
CA VAL A 914 -8.36 12.41 -18.80
C VAL A 914 -8.29 13.15 -17.45
N ALA A 915 -7.20 12.97 -16.70
CA ALA A 915 -6.94 13.78 -15.52
C ALA A 915 -6.15 15.06 -15.89
N VAL A 916 -6.49 16.17 -15.24
CA VAL A 916 -5.82 17.47 -15.41
C VAL A 916 -5.54 18.08 -14.04
N PHE A 917 -4.39 18.74 -13.92
CA PHE A 917 -3.86 19.30 -12.67
C PHE A 917 -3.42 20.75 -12.90
N PRO A 918 -3.56 21.63 -11.89
CA PRO A 918 -3.18 23.03 -12.03
C PRO A 918 -1.66 23.16 -12.16
N VAL A 919 -1.21 23.86 -13.21
CA VAL A 919 0.18 24.25 -13.39
C VAL A 919 0.31 25.74 -13.06
N PHE A 920 1.08 26.04 -12.01
CA PHE A 920 1.32 27.39 -11.51
C PHE A 920 2.54 28.06 -12.16
N ALA A 921 2.72 29.37 -11.97
CA ALA A 921 3.95 30.03 -12.41
C ALA A 921 5.16 29.56 -11.57
N LEU A 922 6.36 29.83 -12.08
CA LEU A 922 7.61 29.35 -11.49
C LEU A 922 7.69 29.70 -10.00
N ASN A 923 7.93 28.68 -9.17
CA ASN A 923 8.04 28.75 -7.70
C ASN A 923 6.77 29.11 -6.90
N GLU A 924 5.61 29.36 -7.53
CA GLU A 924 4.39 29.69 -6.79
C GLU A 924 3.86 28.50 -5.97
N GLN A 925 3.83 27.31 -6.59
CA GLN A 925 3.32 26.09 -5.96
C GLN A 925 4.10 25.73 -4.68
N SER A 926 5.42 25.84 -4.72
CA SER A 926 6.31 25.52 -3.60
C SER A 926 6.43 26.64 -2.56
N SER A 927 6.39 27.91 -2.95
CA SER A 927 6.51 29.04 -2.02
C SER A 927 5.20 29.41 -1.31
N GLN A 928 4.07 29.32 -2.01
CA GLN A 928 2.75 29.73 -1.51
C GLN A 928 1.84 28.55 -1.16
N LYS A 929 2.30 27.30 -1.40
CA LYS A 929 1.55 26.05 -1.15
C LYS A 929 0.22 25.99 -1.89
N LEU A 930 0.18 26.51 -3.11
CA LEU A 930 -1.00 26.42 -3.98
C LEU A 930 -1.18 24.97 -4.44
N SER A 931 -2.42 24.48 -4.52
CA SER A 931 -2.67 23.07 -4.89
C SER A 931 -3.82 22.84 -5.85
N ASP A 932 -4.80 23.74 -5.94
CA ASP A 932 -6.02 23.51 -6.74
C ASP A 932 -6.23 24.56 -7.86
N PHE A 933 -7.21 24.33 -8.75
CA PHE A 933 -7.54 25.28 -9.82
C PHE A 933 -8.15 26.60 -9.28
N ASN A 934 -8.73 26.59 -8.08
CA ASN A 934 -9.26 27.79 -7.44
C ASN A 934 -8.11 28.73 -7.01
N ASP A 935 -7.01 28.17 -6.51
CA ASP A 935 -5.77 28.87 -6.23
C ASP A 935 -5.10 29.38 -7.52
N LEU A 936 -5.13 28.59 -8.60
CA LEU A 936 -4.61 29.02 -9.90
C LEU A 936 -5.38 30.25 -10.44
N ALA A 937 -6.71 30.27 -10.27
CA ALA A 937 -7.53 31.40 -10.70
C ALA A 937 -7.33 32.66 -9.87
N ASN A 938 -7.21 32.52 -8.54
CA ASN A 938 -7.33 33.65 -7.61
C ASN A 938 -6.01 34.11 -6.98
N LYS A 939 -4.98 33.26 -6.93
CA LYS A 939 -3.72 33.54 -6.22
C LYS A 939 -2.48 33.51 -7.11
N SER A 940 -2.50 32.75 -8.20
CA SER A 940 -1.40 32.73 -9.17
C SER A 940 -1.40 33.97 -10.06
N ALA A 941 -0.21 34.41 -10.47
CA ALA A 941 -0.07 35.44 -11.50
C ALA A 941 -0.69 35.05 -12.86
N LEU A 942 -0.93 33.75 -13.11
CA LEU A 942 -1.49 33.25 -14.36
C LEU A 942 -3.02 33.40 -14.45
N GLY A 943 -3.70 33.44 -13.31
CA GLY A 943 -5.13 33.74 -13.16
C GLY A 943 -6.09 32.81 -13.91
N MET A 944 -7.35 33.27 -14.04
CA MET A 944 -8.46 32.50 -14.65
C MET A 944 -8.17 32.02 -16.09
N GLN A 945 -7.43 32.80 -16.88
CA GLN A 945 -7.07 32.43 -18.26
C GLN A 945 -6.22 31.15 -18.31
N ALA A 946 -5.43 30.87 -17.28
CA ALA A 946 -4.65 29.63 -17.23
C ALA A 946 -5.53 28.42 -16.95
N VAL A 947 -6.60 28.57 -16.15
CA VAL A 947 -7.60 27.52 -15.95
C VAL A 947 -8.29 27.18 -17.27
N GLU A 948 -8.73 28.20 -18.01
CA GLU A 948 -9.37 28.03 -19.33
C GLU A 948 -8.46 27.28 -20.31
N ARG A 949 -7.18 27.68 -20.41
CA ARG A 949 -6.21 27.00 -21.29
C ARG A 949 -5.95 25.55 -20.87
N GLN A 950 -5.68 25.31 -19.59
CA GLN A 950 -5.27 23.99 -19.09
C GLN A 950 -6.43 22.99 -19.13
N VAL A 951 -7.62 23.38 -18.68
CA VAL A 951 -8.79 22.52 -18.72
C VAL A 951 -9.33 22.38 -20.15
N GLY A 952 -9.32 23.45 -20.95
CA GLY A 952 -9.70 23.41 -22.37
C GLY A 952 -8.89 22.37 -23.16
N ALA A 953 -7.56 22.37 -22.99
CA ALA A 953 -6.69 21.37 -23.62
C ALA A 953 -7.01 19.92 -23.16
N ALA A 954 -7.36 19.73 -21.88
CA ALA A 954 -7.76 18.42 -21.37
C ALA A 954 -9.11 17.93 -21.95
N ILE A 955 -10.06 18.84 -22.17
CA ILE A 955 -11.34 18.53 -22.84
C ILE A 955 -11.10 18.10 -24.28
N GLU A 956 -10.29 18.84 -25.04
CA GLU A 956 -9.94 18.49 -26.42
C GLU A 956 -9.30 17.11 -26.50
N LYS A 957 -8.35 16.83 -25.59
CA LYS A 957 -7.71 15.52 -25.46
C LYS A 957 -8.71 14.40 -25.16
N ALA A 958 -9.67 14.64 -24.25
CA ALA A 958 -10.71 13.66 -23.91
C ALA A 958 -11.66 13.40 -25.10
N ILE A 959 -12.06 14.44 -25.83
CA ILE A 959 -12.90 14.32 -27.03
C ILE A 959 -12.17 13.55 -28.13
N GLN A 960 -10.90 13.85 -28.38
CA GLN A 960 -10.08 13.14 -29.37
C GLN A 960 -9.96 11.65 -29.01
N LYS A 961 -9.64 11.34 -27.75
CA LYS A 961 -9.54 9.96 -27.23
C LYS A 961 -10.85 9.18 -27.42
N SER A 962 -11.99 9.78 -27.09
CA SER A 962 -13.31 9.17 -27.29
C SER A 962 -13.66 8.99 -28.78
N THR A 963 -13.31 9.95 -29.63
CA THR A 963 -13.55 9.88 -31.09
C THR A 963 -12.77 8.75 -31.73
N ILE A 964 -11.49 8.58 -31.35
CA ILE A 964 -10.64 7.46 -31.81
C ILE A 964 -11.27 6.12 -31.39
N GLN A 965 -11.74 6.01 -30.14
CA GLN A 965 -12.37 4.79 -29.63
C GLN A 965 -13.69 4.46 -30.35
N LYS A 966 -14.53 5.46 -30.62
CA LYS A 966 -15.77 5.28 -31.42
C LYS A 966 -15.47 4.89 -32.86
N HIS A 967 -14.43 5.43 -33.47
CA HIS A 967 -14.02 5.04 -34.82
C HIS A 967 -13.53 3.59 -34.85
N GLN A 968 -12.71 3.17 -33.87
CA GLN A 968 -12.25 1.79 -33.74
C GLN A 968 -13.38 0.80 -33.49
N SER A 969 -14.35 1.13 -32.64
CA SER A 969 -15.53 0.29 -32.40
C SER A 969 -16.43 0.20 -33.64
N HIS A 970 -16.63 1.30 -34.37
CA HIS A 970 -17.45 1.31 -35.58
C HIS A 970 -16.81 0.52 -36.74
N VAL A 971 -15.49 0.62 -36.92
CA VAL A 971 -14.72 -0.18 -37.90
C VAL A 971 -14.78 -1.68 -37.55
N LYS A 972 -14.75 -2.02 -36.27
CA LYS A 972 -14.91 -3.41 -35.79
C LYS A 972 -16.33 -3.95 -36.06
N THR A 973 -17.36 -3.15 -35.85
CA THR A 973 -18.75 -3.55 -36.11
C THR A 973 -19.05 -3.62 -37.61
N GLN A 974 -18.53 -2.68 -38.44
CA GLN A 974 -18.67 -2.74 -39.90
C GLN A 974 -17.93 -3.92 -40.52
N SER A 975 -16.71 -4.24 -40.06
CA SER A 975 -15.98 -5.41 -40.54
C SER A 975 -16.71 -6.72 -40.18
N GLN A 976 -17.32 -6.81 -38.99
CA GLN A 976 -18.17 -7.92 -38.59
C GLN A 976 -19.47 -8.03 -39.41
N LEU A 977 -20.15 -6.91 -39.69
CA LEU A 977 -21.34 -6.89 -40.55
C LEU A 977 -21.01 -7.21 -42.01
N GLN A 978 -19.91 -6.72 -42.55
CA GLN A 978 -19.44 -7.05 -43.89
C GLN A 978 -19.06 -8.53 -43.98
N ALA A 979 -18.40 -9.08 -42.97
CA ALA A 979 -18.10 -10.51 -42.88
C ALA A 979 -19.40 -11.36 -42.83
N ALA A 980 -20.39 -10.95 -42.04
CA ALA A 980 -21.69 -11.61 -41.96
C ALA A 980 -22.49 -11.52 -43.27
N THR A 981 -22.43 -10.38 -43.97
CA THR A 981 -23.12 -10.17 -45.26
C THR A 981 -22.44 -10.96 -46.38
N LYS A 982 -21.10 -11.05 -46.36
CA LYS A 982 -20.30 -11.86 -47.29
C LYS A 982 -20.52 -13.36 -47.04
N ALA A 983 -20.70 -13.77 -45.79
CA ALA A 983 -21.10 -15.12 -45.41
C ALA A 983 -22.54 -15.46 -45.89
N LYS A 984 -23.50 -14.53 -45.73
CA LYS A 984 -24.87 -14.70 -46.26
C LYS A 984 -24.93 -14.79 -47.78
N LYS A 985 -24.15 -13.98 -48.50
CA LYS A 985 -24.04 -14.07 -49.97
C LYS A 985 -23.37 -15.37 -50.44
N ARG A 986 -22.40 -15.90 -49.70
CA ARG A 986 -21.79 -17.21 -49.96
C ARG A 986 -22.70 -18.39 -49.66
N ALA A 987 -23.74 -18.21 -48.86
CA ALA A 987 -24.74 -19.24 -48.56
C ALA A 987 -25.93 -19.23 -49.54
N LEU A 988 -26.05 -18.20 -50.40
CA LEU A 988 -27.10 -18.01 -51.40
C LEU A 988 -26.65 -18.33 -52.83
N VAL A 989 -25.35 -18.59 -53.03
CA VAL A 989 -24.71 -19.14 -54.25
C VAL A 989 -24.33 -20.57 -53.92
#